data_AF-A0A6C0DCJ5-F1
#
_entry.id   AF-A0A6C0DCJ5-F1
#
_cell.length_a   1.000
_cell.length_b   1.000
_cell.length_c   1.000
_cell.angle_alpha   90.00
_cell.angle_beta   90.00
_cell.angle_gamma   90.00
#
_symmetry.space_group_name_H-M   'P 1'
#
loop_
_entity.id
_entity.type
_entity.pdbx_description
1 polymer ?
#
loop_
_entity_poly.entity_id
_entity_poly.type
_entity_poly.pdbx_seq_one_letter_code
_entity_poly.pdbx_strand_id
1 'polypeptide(L)'
;MSLFISTGSALTNSPKPWAVSEFQRYRPYITNFVDSNIVPLIESRDYPIRRVLIHGEVKSGKREIVEYIARRDNGSTQREHIFISAFHRKADESQRRELEQHNLKVFSIISMEVAKEATRYINERVSQGKKIILHADECDYGTGSRQSLKFIYSRIKENTNIFVILYSATPEEVLFSQDITQSEEDEDFIGGIYEQGIRLYYIPPETYCGAKKFLLEGLVENAIPFFKKEDGTYMLSTQGRQIITNAKENLRKSKMQKVEATYLYNKYINENNIAEAEKYLITKEKKIRNVIVLRLTYKTYRSSQRSNNRSIEEFLNNSHLFPELADVNIIADKSDLSKYTNNNQNISCETVNWSNRSYWDNKQSDKLIVIVHEQTSTRSTEWEFHDRVFATHDYRPTVSYGTIAQAQLRVAHYSIKYGEFQSICVYGHLKTFQLAAKEITFSEYLNDDWQKKQVIRDHWMVDDSIKYKHNNIWVDALITAYNEDDTYNLSFIQNDLLITKTNIKKSNIKKDSENKKFNIINTKTGEIHPEYSEEYNDATADKILDDLGCNIKTDLSSRVKGKSKIVLKIKTLFIKCDENNIITEIDTNIKNNMQLPEAVRQHNFNVSSLFDHYIVCEDGQRRCTGTIRANRKIYTYEDMKKERWGFSLFDTGPRLTVCYYGNDLGVCLRYTNGEREEVTTLSSYKSMYQPL
;
A
#
# COMPACT_ATOMS: atom_id res chain seq x y z
N MET A 1 -30.82 -40.86 -19.71
CA MET A 1 -30.95 -39.53 -19.07
C MET A 1 -29.70 -38.73 -19.42
N SER A 2 -29.75 -37.95 -20.49
CA SER A 2 -28.68 -37.04 -20.91
C SER A 2 -28.67 -35.85 -19.95
N LEU A 3 -27.72 -35.85 -19.00
CA LEU A 3 -27.39 -34.68 -18.21
C LEU A 3 -26.81 -33.62 -19.17
N PHE A 4 -27.68 -32.74 -19.67
CA PHE A 4 -27.24 -31.46 -20.22
C PHE A 4 -26.56 -30.71 -19.09
N ILE A 5 -25.23 -30.79 -19.06
CA ILE A 5 -24.38 -29.87 -18.32
C ILE A 5 -24.55 -28.52 -19.03
N SER A 6 -25.59 -27.79 -18.62
CA SER A 6 -25.72 -26.37 -18.92
C SER A 6 -24.41 -25.71 -18.48
N THR A 7 -23.61 -25.28 -19.44
CA THR A 7 -22.39 -24.50 -19.23
C THR A 7 -22.64 -23.44 -18.16
N GLY A 8 -21.82 -23.43 -17.10
CA GLY A 8 -22.05 -22.70 -15.85
C GLY A 8 -22.26 -21.18 -15.97
N SER A 9 -22.06 -20.58 -17.14
CA SER A 9 -22.36 -19.16 -17.37
C SER A 9 -23.85 -18.84 -17.41
N ALA A 10 -24.73 -19.81 -17.69
CA ALA A 10 -26.18 -19.56 -17.77
C ALA A 10 -26.87 -19.45 -16.41
N LEU A 11 -26.28 -20.00 -15.33
CA LEU A 11 -26.91 -20.08 -14.01
C LEU A 11 -26.89 -18.76 -13.21
N THR A 12 -26.14 -17.75 -13.64
CA THR A 12 -26.01 -16.45 -12.94
C THR A 12 -26.53 -15.26 -13.74
N ASN A 13 -27.22 -15.48 -14.87
CA ASN A 13 -27.67 -14.41 -15.76
C ASN A 13 -29.04 -13.82 -15.40
N SER A 14 -29.68 -14.22 -14.29
CA SER A 14 -30.89 -13.49 -13.88
C SER A 14 -30.50 -12.07 -13.47
N PRO A 15 -31.15 -11.04 -14.06
CA PRO A 15 -30.83 -9.66 -13.74
C PRO A 15 -31.14 -9.38 -12.27
N LYS A 16 -30.20 -8.75 -11.57
CA LYS A 16 -30.39 -8.25 -10.21
C LYS A 16 -31.37 -7.07 -10.18
N PRO A 17 -32.04 -6.80 -9.05
CA PRO A 17 -31.83 -7.40 -7.72
C PRO A 17 -32.53 -8.74 -7.51
N TRP A 18 -31.79 -9.75 -7.07
CA TRP A 18 -32.34 -11.09 -6.77
C TRP A 18 -33.32 -11.09 -5.59
N ALA A 19 -34.34 -11.94 -5.69
CA ALA A 19 -35.22 -12.30 -4.58
C ALA A 19 -34.50 -13.26 -3.61
N VAL A 20 -35.02 -13.40 -2.38
CA VAL A 20 -34.48 -14.33 -1.35
C VAL A 20 -34.40 -15.76 -1.88
N SER A 21 -35.43 -16.24 -2.58
CA SER A 21 -35.47 -17.58 -3.17
C SER A 21 -34.40 -17.79 -4.25
N GLU A 22 -34.05 -16.74 -5.00
CA GLU A 22 -32.97 -16.80 -5.99
C GLU A 22 -31.60 -16.87 -5.32
N PHE A 23 -31.37 -16.09 -4.26
CA PHE A 23 -30.15 -16.22 -3.45
C PHE A 23 -30.01 -17.64 -2.88
N GLN A 24 -31.09 -18.20 -2.31
CA GLN A 24 -31.07 -19.56 -1.76
C GLN A 24 -30.79 -20.63 -2.83
N ARG A 25 -31.30 -20.42 -4.05
CA ARG A 25 -31.08 -21.34 -5.18
C ARG A 25 -29.65 -21.24 -5.75
N TYR A 26 -29.14 -20.03 -5.95
CA TYR A 26 -27.89 -19.79 -6.69
C TYR A 26 -26.67 -19.55 -5.80
N ARG A 27 -26.86 -19.26 -4.52
CA ARG A 27 -25.82 -18.98 -3.51
C ARG A 27 -26.08 -19.67 -2.16
N PRO A 28 -26.36 -20.98 -2.13
CA PRO A 28 -26.74 -21.68 -0.90
C PRO A 28 -25.70 -21.58 0.22
N TYR A 29 -24.40 -21.53 -0.11
CA TYR A 29 -23.34 -21.38 0.90
C TYR A 29 -23.38 -20.03 1.63
N ILE A 30 -23.67 -18.95 0.90
CA ILE A 30 -23.81 -17.60 1.48
C ILE A 30 -25.07 -17.54 2.33
N THR A 31 -26.20 -18.03 1.80
CA THR A 31 -27.46 -18.01 2.54
C THR A 31 -27.38 -18.85 3.81
N ASN A 32 -26.83 -20.07 3.73
CA ASN A 32 -26.64 -20.92 4.91
C ASN A 32 -25.69 -20.29 5.95
N PHE A 33 -24.60 -19.65 5.51
CA PHE A 33 -23.70 -18.93 6.40
C PHE A 33 -24.44 -17.80 7.12
N VAL A 34 -25.20 -16.98 6.39
CA VAL A 34 -25.97 -15.88 6.97
C VAL A 34 -27.03 -16.40 7.93
N ASP A 35 -27.86 -17.35 7.49
CA ASP A 35 -28.99 -17.89 8.25
C ASP A 35 -28.55 -18.60 9.53
N SER A 36 -27.39 -19.27 9.50
CA SER A 36 -26.89 -19.99 10.68
C SER A 36 -26.09 -19.11 11.65
N ASN A 37 -25.39 -18.07 11.17
CA ASN A 37 -24.41 -17.34 11.98
C ASN A 37 -24.76 -15.87 12.23
N ILE A 38 -25.51 -15.23 11.33
CA ILE A 38 -25.78 -13.78 11.40
C ILE A 38 -27.23 -13.51 11.79
N VAL A 39 -28.19 -14.24 11.23
CA VAL A 39 -29.62 -14.05 11.55
C VAL A 39 -29.93 -14.20 13.03
N PRO A 40 -29.42 -15.24 13.73
CA PRO A 40 -29.67 -15.38 15.16
C PRO A 40 -29.15 -14.18 15.96
N LEU A 41 -28.08 -13.53 15.49
CA LEU A 41 -27.51 -12.35 16.14
C LEU A 41 -28.35 -11.10 15.87
N ILE A 42 -28.85 -10.92 14.64
CA ILE A 42 -29.68 -9.77 14.25
C ILE A 42 -31.08 -9.85 14.91
N GLU A 43 -31.61 -11.05 15.14
CA GLU A 43 -32.95 -11.25 15.70
C GLU A 43 -32.99 -11.25 17.23
N SER A 44 -31.82 -11.32 17.88
CA SER A 44 -31.72 -11.23 19.35
C SER A 44 -32.26 -9.90 19.86
N ARG A 45 -33.18 -9.95 20.85
CA ARG A 45 -33.85 -8.74 21.37
C ARG A 45 -32.88 -7.77 22.04
N ASP A 46 -31.88 -8.30 22.75
CA ASP A 46 -31.00 -7.52 23.63
C ASP A 46 -29.61 -7.25 23.03
N TYR A 47 -29.32 -7.81 21.85
CA TYR A 47 -28.00 -7.77 21.20
C TYR A 47 -26.83 -7.87 22.20
N PRO A 48 -26.61 -9.03 22.84
CA PRO A 48 -25.42 -9.22 23.67
C PRO A 48 -24.13 -9.04 22.82
N ILE A 49 -24.23 -9.34 21.53
CA ILE A 49 -23.22 -9.07 20.51
C ILE A 49 -23.81 -8.03 19.56
N ARG A 50 -23.14 -6.89 19.37
CA ARG A 50 -23.61 -5.78 18.52
C ARG A 50 -22.76 -5.57 17.28
N ARG A 51 -21.62 -6.25 17.22
CA ARG A 51 -20.61 -6.06 16.17
C ARG A 51 -20.21 -7.41 15.62
N VAL A 52 -20.27 -7.56 14.31
CA VAL A 52 -19.84 -8.77 13.61
C VAL A 52 -18.74 -8.39 12.64
N LEU A 53 -17.56 -8.97 12.79
CA LEU A 53 -16.50 -8.88 11.79
C LEU A 53 -16.54 -10.12 10.91
N ILE A 54 -16.97 -9.96 9.66
CA ILE A 54 -16.97 -11.01 8.65
C ILE A 54 -15.62 -11.00 7.95
N HIS A 55 -14.84 -12.03 8.23
CA HIS A 55 -13.62 -12.33 7.52
C HIS A 55 -13.89 -13.36 6.42
N GLY A 56 -13.65 -12.99 5.17
CA GLY A 56 -13.66 -13.92 4.05
C GLY A 56 -12.59 -13.54 3.04
N GLU A 57 -12.10 -14.50 2.27
CA GLU A 57 -11.00 -14.28 1.32
C GLU A 57 -11.32 -13.21 0.25
N VAL A 58 -10.28 -12.71 -0.44
CA VAL A 58 -10.41 -11.80 -1.58
C VAL A 58 -11.30 -12.42 -2.65
N LYS A 59 -12.29 -11.69 -3.19
CA LYS A 59 -13.26 -12.20 -4.19
C LYS A 59 -14.10 -13.41 -3.79
N SER A 60 -14.20 -13.72 -2.50
CA SER A 60 -15.11 -14.77 -2.00
C SER A 60 -16.60 -14.43 -2.13
N GLY A 61 -16.98 -13.23 -2.59
CA GLY A 61 -18.39 -12.84 -2.75
C GLY A 61 -19.03 -12.20 -1.51
N LYS A 62 -18.23 -11.71 -0.55
CA LYS A 62 -18.74 -11.06 0.69
C LYS A 62 -19.79 -9.98 0.47
N ARG A 63 -19.77 -9.28 -0.66
CA ARG A 63 -20.79 -8.28 -1.00
C ARG A 63 -22.19 -8.89 -1.11
N GLU A 64 -22.31 -10.11 -1.64
CA GLU A 64 -23.61 -10.80 -1.75
C GLU A 64 -24.20 -11.14 -0.36
N ILE A 65 -23.38 -11.20 0.71
CA ILE A 65 -23.88 -11.30 2.09
C ILE A 65 -24.71 -10.07 2.47
N VAL A 66 -24.24 -8.87 2.13
CA VAL A 66 -24.95 -7.60 2.37
C VAL A 66 -26.30 -7.61 1.64
N GLU A 67 -26.26 -7.96 0.35
CA GLU A 67 -27.43 -7.98 -0.53
C GLU A 67 -28.49 -8.98 -0.03
N TYR A 68 -28.08 -10.18 0.37
CA TYR A 68 -28.99 -11.19 0.91
C TYR A 68 -29.65 -10.74 2.22
N ILE A 69 -28.85 -10.21 3.17
CA ILE A 69 -29.37 -9.74 4.47
C ILE A 69 -30.40 -8.62 4.26
N ALA A 70 -30.09 -7.63 3.42
CA ALA A 70 -30.99 -6.52 3.14
C ALA A 70 -32.27 -6.96 2.41
N ARG A 71 -32.17 -7.94 1.51
CA ARG A 71 -33.34 -8.49 0.80
C ARG A 71 -34.23 -9.34 1.69
N ARG A 72 -33.67 -10.08 2.65
CA ARG A 72 -34.47 -10.84 3.62
C ARG A 72 -35.35 -9.92 4.47
N ASP A 73 -34.83 -8.75 4.82
CA ASP A 73 -35.53 -7.77 5.65
C ASP A 73 -36.33 -6.75 4.79
N ASN A 74 -36.45 -6.97 3.48
CA ASN A 74 -37.20 -6.09 2.59
C ASN A 74 -38.70 -6.03 2.99
N GLY A 75 -39.22 -4.82 3.19
CA GLY A 75 -40.58 -4.61 3.72
C GLY A 75 -40.67 -4.58 5.24
N SER A 76 -39.57 -4.77 5.97
CA SER A 76 -39.53 -4.56 7.42
C SER A 76 -39.85 -3.10 7.76
N THR A 77 -40.86 -2.88 8.61
CA THR A 77 -41.18 -1.55 9.13
C THR A 77 -40.29 -1.17 10.32
N GLN A 78 -39.54 -2.13 10.88
CA GLN A 78 -38.70 -1.93 12.07
C GLN A 78 -37.22 -1.86 11.75
N ARG A 79 -36.73 -2.58 10.72
CA ARG A 79 -35.31 -2.68 10.37
C ARG A 79 -34.99 -1.91 9.10
N GLU A 80 -33.88 -1.18 9.12
CA GLU A 80 -33.37 -0.46 7.96
C GLU A 80 -31.87 -0.75 7.77
N HIS A 81 -31.47 -0.97 6.51
CA HIS A 81 -30.11 -1.34 6.16
C HIS A 81 -29.37 -0.15 5.56
N ILE A 82 -28.18 0.12 6.09
CA ILE A 82 -27.31 1.19 5.63
C ILE A 82 -25.98 0.58 5.23
N PHE A 83 -25.50 0.88 4.03
CA PHE A 83 -24.18 0.47 3.55
C PHE A 83 -23.23 1.66 3.51
N ILE A 84 -22.09 1.55 4.18
CA ILE A 84 -21.03 2.55 4.16
C ILE A 84 -19.74 1.94 3.61
N SER A 85 -19.01 2.71 2.83
CA SER A 85 -17.69 2.31 2.30
C SER A 85 -16.78 3.54 2.22
N ALA A 86 -15.50 3.35 2.56
CA ALA A 86 -14.49 4.43 2.57
C ALA A 86 -14.06 4.90 1.17
N PHE A 87 -14.39 4.17 0.10
CA PHE A 87 -13.88 4.48 -1.24
C PHE A 87 -15.00 4.70 -2.26
N HIS A 88 -15.21 5.94 -2.72
CA HIS A 88 -15.99 6.18 -3.94
C HIS A 88 -15.07 6.15 -5.16
N ARG A 89 -15.03 5.05 -5.91
CA ARG A 89 -14.43 5.04 -7.24
C ARG A 89 -15.52 5.12 -8.30
N LYS A 90 -15.26 5.85 -9.38
CA LYS A 90 -16.16 5.94 -10.54
C LYS A 90 -16.51 4.55 -11.12
N ALA A 91 -15.57 3.61 -11.04
CA ALA A 91 -15.78 2.22 -11.47
C ALA A 91 -16.79 1.44 -10.61
N ASP A 92 -17.08 1.90 -9.40
CA ASP A 92 -17.98 1.21 -8.44
C ASP A 92 -19.39 1.82 -8.45
N GLU A 93 -19.66 2.81 -9.31
CA GLU A 93 -20.94 3.51 -9.33
C GLU A 93 -22.11 2.59 -9.74
N SER A 94 -21.89 1.69 -10.70
CA SER A 94 -22.88 0.67 -11.08
C SER A 94 -23.17 -0.29 -9.93
N GLN A 95 -22.12 -0.71 -9.20
CA GLN A 95 -22.23 -1.58 -8.04
C GLN A 95 -23.02 -0.92 -6.90
N ARG A 96 -22.82 0.38 -6.68
CA ARG A 96 -23.56 1.15 -5.67
C ARG A 96 -25.03 1.32 -6.03
N ARG A 97 -25.33 1.64 -7.29
CA ARG A 97 -26.70 1.72 -7.79
C ARG A 97 -27.42 0.37 -7.68
N GLU A 98 -26.72 -0.72 -7.94
CA GLU A 98 -27.23 -2.09 -7.74
C GLU A 98 -27.53 -2.34 -6.25
N LEU A 99 -26.62 -1.98 -5.33
CA LEU A 99 -26.87 -2.10 -3.88
C LEU A 99 -28.10 -1.32 -3.43
N GLU A 100 -28.33 -0.10 -3.92
CA GLU A 100 -29.52 0.69 -3.59
C GLU A 100 -30.82 -0.03 -4.00
N GLN A 101 -30.81 -0.80 -5.10
CA GLN A 101 -31.95 -1.61 -5.53
C GLN A 101 -32.26 -2.78 -4.57
N HIS A 102 -31.34 -3.12 -3.67
CA HIS A 102 -31.52 -4.14 -2.64
C HIS A 102 -32.09 -3.60 -1.31
N ASN A 103 -32.77 -2.44 -1.32
CA ASN A 103 -33.32 -1.79 -0.13
C ASN A 103 -32.24 -1.35 0.89
N LEU A 104 -31.10 -0.88 0.36
CA LEU A 104 -29.99 -0.33 1.13
C LEU A 104 -29.90 1.17 0.92
N LYS A 105 -29.71 1.93 2.01
CA LYS A 105 -29.21 3.30 1.89
C LYS A 105 -27.68 3.28 1.78
N VAL A 106 -27.13 3.72 0.66
CA VAL A 106 -25.69 3.69 0.41
C VAL A 106 -25.05 5.05 0.69
N PHE A 107 -23.97 5.07 1.48
CA PHE A 107 -23.11 6.24 1.65
C PHE A 107 -21.67 5.94 1.25
N SER A 108 -21.09 6.83 0.47
CA SER A 108 -19.70 6.73 0.02
C SER A 108 -18.88 7.76 0.77
N ILE A 109 -18.16 7.32 1.81
CA ILE A 109 -17.56 8.22 2.79
C ILE A 109 -16.22 8.78 2.28
N ILE A 110 -16.30 9.65 1.28
CA ILE A 110 -15.14 10.31 0.65
C ILE A 110 -14.72 11.61 1.31
N SER A 111 -15.58 12.18 2.15
CA SER A 111 -15.31 13.41 2.86
C SER A 111 -15.94 13.39 4.25
N MET A 112 -15.52 14.32 5.10
CA MET A 112 -16.08 14.47 6.44
C MET A 112 -17.53 14.96 6.40
N GLU A 113 -17.91 15.73 5.39
CA GLU A 113 -19.27 16.19 5.16
C GLU A 113 -20.21 15.02 4.89
N VAL A 114 -19.81 14.07 4.04
CA VAL A 114 -20.59 12.85 3.79
C VAL A 114 -20.65 11.96 5.04
N ALA A 115 -19.57 11.89 5.82
CA ALA A 115 -19.58 11.18 7.10
C ALA A 115 -20.58 11.79 8.11
N LYS A 116 -20.65 13.13 8.18
CA LYS A 116 -21.63 13.87 8.98
C LYS A 116 -23.05 13.64 8.48
N GLU A 117 -23.26 13.64 7.17
CA GLU A 117 -24.55 13.35 6.55
C GLU A 117 -25.04 11.94 6.90
N ALA A 118 -24.20 10.93 6.71
CA ALA A 118 -24.50 9.54 7.07
C ALA A 118 -24.86 9.42 8.56
N THR A 119 -24.09 10.08 9.43
CA THR A 119 -24.35 10.07 10.88
C THR A 119 -25.68 10.74 11.23
N ARG A 120 -26.01 11.87 10.59
CA ARG A 120 -27.29 12.54 10.78
C ARG A 120 -28.45 11.65 10.35
N TYR A 121 -28.34 10.99 9.19
CA TYR A 121 -29.34 10.05 8.69
C TYR A 121 -29.55 8.89 9.67
N ILE A 122 -28.47 8.25 10.12
CA ILE A 122 -28.52 7.16 11.11
C ILE A 122 -29.27 7.61 12.37
N ASN A 123 -28.89 8.76 12.94
CA ASN A 123 -29.50 9.26 14.17
C ASN A 123 -30.99 9.61 14.00
N GLU A 124 -31.37 10.15 12.84
CA GLU A 124 -32.77 10.45 12.52
C GLU A 124 -33.61 9.17 12.41
N ARG A 125 -33.10 8.12 11.77
CA ARG A 125 -33.81 6.84 11.69
C ARG A 125 -33.93 6.18 13.07
N VAL A 126 -32.88 6.24 13.89
CA VAL A 126 -32.94 5.73 15.26
C VAL A 126 -33.92 6.51 16.12
N SER A 127 -34.02 7.85 16.00
CA SER A 127 -34.99 8.64 16.75
C SER A 127 -36.44 8.34 16.35
N GLN A 128 -36.66 7.83 15.14
CA GLN A 128 -37.95 7.29 14.67
C GLN A 128 -38.22 5.86 15.17
N GLY A 129 -37.38 5.32 16.06
CA GLY A 129 -37.53 3.97 16.62
C GLY A 129 -37.09 2.83 15.68
N LYS A 130 -36.36 3.14 14.60
CA LYS A 130 -35.84 2.11 13.69
C LYS A 130 -34.64 1.40 14.30
N LYS A 131 -34.55 0.09 14.07
CA LYS A 131 -33.33 -0.71 14.25
C LYS A 131 -32.48 -0.62 12.98
N ILE A 132 -31.23 -0.26 13.13
CA ILE A 132 -30.30 -0.07 12.00
C ILE A 132 -29.37 -1.26 11.90
N ILE A 133 -29.27 -1.83 10.70
CA ILE A 133 -28.21 -2.77 10.34
C ILE A 133 -27.19 -2.01 9.48
N LEU A 134 -26.06 -1.65 10.08
CA LEU A 134 -25.00 -0.91 9.42
C LEU A 134 -23.97 -1.89 8.84
N HIS A 135 -23.93 -1.96 7.53
CA HIS A 135 -22.94 -2.71 6.77
C HIS A 135 -21.76 -1.80 6.41
N ALA A 136 -20.56 -2.11 6.88
CA ALA A 136 -19.37 -1.33 6.61
C ALA A 136 -18.33 -2.15 5.86
N ASP A 137 -18.10 -1.79 4.60
CA ASP A 137 -17.13 -2.42 3.73
C ASP A 137 -15.75 -1.76 3.82
N GLU A 138 -14.71 -2.53 3.51
CA GLU A 138 -13.30 -2.13 3.59
C GLU A 138 -12.95 -1.55 4.98
N CYS A 139 -13.42 -2.21 6.05
CA CYS A 139 -13.24 -1.74 7.42
C CYS A 139 -11.77 -1.67 7.86
N ASP A 140 -10.87 -2.29 7.09
CA ASP A 140 -9.41 -2.15 7.19
C ASP A 140 -8.91 -0.71 7.00
N TYR A 141 -9.73 0.17 6.39
CA TYR A 141 -9.43 1.58 6.16
C TYR A 141 -10.17 2.54 7.13
N GLY A 142 -10.59 2.04 8.29
CA GLY A 142 -11.35 2.82 9.28
C GLY A 142 -10.67 3.10 10.62
N THR A 143 -9.46 2.60 10.87
CA THR A 143 -8.82 2.63 12.19
C THR A 143 -7.88 3.79 12.45
N GLY A 144 -7.40 4.49 11.42
CA GLY A 144 -6.51 5.64 11.63
C GLY A 144 -7.26 6.87 12.16
N SER A 145 -6.64 7.64 13.07
CA SER A 145 -7.19 8.90 13.63
C SER A 145 -7.63 9.95 12.61
N ARG A 146 -7.20 9.83 11.34
CA ARG A 146 -7.59 10.71 10.22
C ARG A 146 -8.63 10.11 9.28
N GLN A 147 -9.16 8.92 9.54
CA GLN A 147 -10.08 8.22 8.64
C GLN A 147 -11.55 8.53 8.95
N SER A 148 -12.32 8.84 7.90
CA SER A 148 -13.71 9.28 7.99
C SER A 148 -14.68 8.24 8.56
N LEU A 149 -14.37 6.94 8.45
CA LEU A 149 -15.18 5.89 9.07
C LEU A 149 -15.08 5.92 10.61
N LYS A 150 -13.91 6.25 11.19
CA LYS A 150 -13.72 6.38 12.66
C LYS A 150 -14.72 7.39 13.24
N PHE A 151 -14.98 8.48 12.52
CA PHE A 151 -15.93 9.52 12.93
C PHE A 151 -17.37 8.99 13.08
N ILE A 152 -17.79 8.09 12.19
CA ILE A 152 -19.12 7.47 12.25
C ILE A 152 -19.16 6.50 13.42
N TYR A 153 -18.16 5.61 13.52
CA TYR A 153 -18.10 4.59 14.58
C TYR A 153 -18.15 5.18 15.98
N SER A 154 -17.35 6.22 16.25
CA SER A 154 -17.29 6.83 17.59
C SER A 154 -18.63 7.42 18.05
N ARG A 155 -19.53 7.74 17.11
CA ARG A 155 -20.87 8.28 17.41
C ARG A 155 -21.96 7.23 17.54
N ILE A 156 -21.78 6.08 16.90
CA ILE A 156 -22.81 5.04 16.88
C ILE A 156 -22.50 3.90 17.86
N LYS A 157 -21.25 3.79 18.37
CA LYS A 157 -20.79 2.60 19.10
C LYS A 157 -21.65 2.26 20.33
N GLU A 158 -22.16 3.26 21.05
CA GLU A 158 -22.96 3.04 22.26
C GLU A 158 -24.46 2.84 21.99
N ASN A 159 -24.92 3.00 20.75
CA ASN A 159 -26.35 2.98 20.44
C ASN A 159 -26.87 1.54 20.32
N THR A 160 -27.80 1.16 21.19
CA THR A 160 -28.37 -0.20 21.26
C THR A 160 -29.27 -0.55 20.08
N ASN A 161 -29.76 0.44 19.33
CA ASN A 161 -30.58 0.24 18.14
C ASN A 161 -29.75 0.02 16.87
N ILE A 162 -28.42 0.01 16.95
CA ILE A 162 -27.52 -0.13 15.81
C ILE A 162 -26.74 -1.44 15.93
N PHE A 163 -26.90 -2.32 14.94
CA PHE A 163 -26.11 -3.52 14.77
C PHE A 163 -25.12 -3.33 13.63
N VAL A 164 -23.84 -3.58 13.87
CA VAL A 164 -22.76 -3.30 12.92
C VAL A 164 -22.19 -4.58 12.34
N ILE A 165 -22.12 -4.67 11.02
CA ILE A 165 -21.46 -5.75 10.28
C ILE A 165 -20.30 -5.18 9.48
N LEU A 166 -19.09 -5.55 9.88
CA LEU A 166 -17.83 -5.15 9.27
C LEU A 166 -17.40 -6.22 8.26
N TYR A 167 -17.01 -5.79 7.06
CA TYR A 167 -16.48 -6.67 6.02
C TYR A 167 -15.04 -6.32 5.72
N SER A 168 -14.15 -7.32 5.78
CA SER A 168 -12.79 -7.16 5.26
C SER A 168 -12.25 -8.46 4.67
N ALA A 169 -11.46 -8.31 3.61
CA ALA A 169 -10.68 -9.40 3.04
C ALA A 169 -9.33 -9.58 3.76
N THR A 170 -8.86 -8.54 4.43
CA THR A 170 -7.56 -8.49 5.08
C THR A 170 -7.69 -7.75 6.42
N PRO A 171 -8.51 -8.27 7.36
CA PRO A 171 -8.70 -7.61 8.65
C PRO A 171 -7.40 -7.59 9.47
N GLU A 172 -6.38 -8.36 9.10
CA GLU A 172 -5.10 -8.48 9.81
C GLU A 172 -4.44 -7.10 10.04
N GLU A 173 -4.49 -6.19 9.07
CA GLU A 173 -3.91 -4.84 9.26
C GLU A 173 -4.61 -4.05 10.37
N VAL A 174 -5.88 -4.33 10.67
CA VAL A 174 -6.66 -3.73 11.76
C VAL A 174 -6.54 -4.52 13.05
N LEU A 175 -6.60 -5.84 12.97
CA LEU A 175 -6.56 -6.70 14.16
C LEU A 175 -5.18 -6.71 14.82
N PHE A 176 -4.13 -6.46 14.05
CA PHE A 176 -2.75 -6.40 14.52
C PHE A 176 -2.16 -4.98 14.43
N SER A 177 -2.96 -3.93 14.23
CA SER A 177 -2.44 -2.56 14.29
C SER A 177 -1.96 -2.20 15.70
N GLN A 178 -2.45 -2.87 16.75
CA GLN A 178 -1.94 -2.74 18.12
C GLN A 178 -0.44 -3.07 18.23
N ASP A 179 0.06 -4.02 17.42
CA ASP A 179 1.49 -4.33 17.34
C ASP A 179 2.31 -3.25 16.60
N ILE A 180 1.64 -2.22 16.06
CA ILE A 180 2.23 -1.22 15.17
C ILE A 180 1.97 0.23 15.62
N THR A 181 0.90 0.53 16.35
CA THR A 181 0.53 1.90 16.79
C THR A 181 0.24 1.98 18.28
N GLN A 182 1.04 2.78 19.00
CA GLN A 182 0.93 3.07 20.44
C GLN A 182 -0.05 4.23 20.76
N SER A 183 -1.23 4.27 20.13
CA SER A 183 -2.22 5.33 20.43
C SER A 183 -3.40 4.74 21.21
N GLU A 184 -3.64 5.27 22.41
CA GLU A 184 -4.74 4.85 23.31
C GLU A 184 -6.12 4.94 22.60
N GLU A 185 -6.27 5.83 21.61
CA GLU A 185 -7.52 5.99 20.85
C GLU A 185 -7.78 4.89 19.80
N ASP A 186 -6.78 4.12 19.39
CA ASP A 186 -6.96 3.00 18.44
C ASP A 186 -7.21 1.68 19.18
N GLU A 187 -6.78 1.59 20.44
CA GLU A 187 -7.12 0.48 21.35
C GLU A 187 -8.63 0.40 21.61
N ASP A 188 -9.31 1.54 21.72
CA ASP A 188 -10.74 1.63 22.02
C ASP A 188 -11.65 1.03 20.92
N PHE A 189 -11.29 1.20 19.65
CA PHE A 189 -12.06 0.65 18.53
C PHE A 189 -11.85 -0.86 18.39
N ILE A 190 -10.59 -1.31 18.50
CA ILE A 190 -10.21 -2.71 18.37
C ILE A 190 -10.69 -3.50 19.59
N GLY A 191 -10.52 -2.95 20.79
CA GLY A 191 -11.08 -3.46 22.05
C GLY A 191 -12.59 -3.64 21.95
N GLY A 192 -13.31 -2.66 21.39
CA GLY A 192 -14.76 -2.78 21.17
C GLY A 192 -15.20 -3.88 20.18
N ILE A 193 -14.31 -4.35 19.29
CA ILE A 193 -14.55 -5.54 18.44
C ILE A 193 -14.33 -6.82 19.24
N TYR A 194 -13.33 -6.87 20.12
CA TYR A 194 -13.02 -8.04 20.94
C TYR A 194 -13.92 -8.20 22.18
N GLU A 195 -14.42 -7.12 22.76
CA GLU A 195 -15.23 -7.13 23.99
C GLU A 195 -16.73 -7.32 23.74
N GLN A 196 -17.26 -6.73 22.66
CA GLN A 196 -18.70 -6.71 22.34
C GLN A 196 -19.01 -7.21 20.92
N GLY A 197 -18.01 -7.79 20.26
CA GLY A 197 -18.12 -8.28 18.90
C GLY A 197 -17.76 -9.75 18.76
N ILE A 198 -18.09 -10.30 17.60
CA ILE A 198 -17.71 -11.66 17.19
C ILE A 198 -17.05 -11.61 15.83
N ARG A 199 -16.03 -12.43 15.64
CA ARG A 199 -15.42 -12.67 14.33
C ARG A 199 -16.02 -13.92 13.72
N LEU A 200 -16.65 -13.76 12.56
CA LEU A 200 -17.17 -14.86 11.77
C LEU A 200 -16.30 -15.06 10.52
N TYR A 201 -15.96 -16.31 10.25
CA TYR A 201 -15.19 -16.67 9.07
C TYR A 201 -16.13 -17.25 8.01
N TYR A 202 -16.25 -16.55 6.88
CA TYR A 202 -16.93 -17.10 5.72
C TYR A 202 -15.96 -17.99 4.95
N ILE A 203 -16.29 -19.29 4.89
CA ILE A 203 -15.56 -20.26 4.08
C ILE A 203 -16.30 -20.37 2.75
N PRO A 204 -15.70 -19.93 1.62
CA PRO A 204 -16.33 -20.07 0.32
C PRO A 204 -16.45 -21.55 -0.10
N PRO A 205 -17.35 -21.89 -1.04
CA PRO A 205 -17.51 -23.27 -1.49
C PRO A 205 -16.24 -23.81 -2.15
N GLU A 206 -16.13 -25.14 -2.30
CA GLU A 206 -14.97 -25.81 -2.92
C GLU A 206 -14.65 -25.35 -4.35
N THR A 207 -15.65 -24.78 -5.03
CA THR A 207 -15.47 -24.23 -6.38
C THR A 207 -14.75 -22.90 -6.40
N TYR A 208 -14.57 -22.24 -5.25
CA TYR A 208 -13.73 -21.06 -5.13
C TYR A 208 -12.24 -21.44 -5.11
N CYS A 209 -11.50 -20.85 -6.02
CA CYS A 209 -10.07 -21.04 -6.21
C CYS A 209 -9.32 -19.80 -5.68
N GLY A 210 -9.03 -19.79 -4.38
CA GLY A 210 -8.30 -18.72 -3.68
C GLY A 210 -6.81 -19.02 -3.47
N ALA A 211 -6.17 -18.27 -2.57
CA ALA A 211 -4.72 -18.33 -2.32
C ALA A 211 -4.20 -19.76 -2.09
N LYS A 212 -4.92 -20.53 -1.25
CA LYS A 212 -4.58 -21.92 -0.92
C LYS A 212 -4.53 -22.81 -2.16
N LYS A 213 -5.48 -22.67 -3.09
CA LYS A 213 -5.50 -23.47 -4.32
C LYS A 213 -4.30 -23.17 -5.21
N PHE A 214 -3.91 -21.90 -5.35
CA PHE A 214 -2.75 -21.50 -6.14
C PHE A 214 -1.42 -21.99 -5.53
N LEU A 215 -1.30 -21.98 -4.20
CA LEU A 215 -0.11 -22.53 -3.51
C LEU A 215 0.02 -24.05 -3.68
N LEU A 216 -1.07 -24.79 -3.48
CA LEU A 216 -1.10 -26.25 -3.63
C LEU A 216 -0.69 -26.71 -5.04
N GLU A 217 -1.00 -25.91 -6.06
CA GLU A 217 -0.67 -26.19 -7.46
C GLU A 217 0.73 -25.69 -7.86
N GLY A 218 1.49 -25.10 -6.93
CA GLY A 218 2.84 -24.58 -7.20
C GLY A 218 2.86 -23.40 -8.17
N LEU A 219 1.79 -22.59 -8.21
CA LEU A 219 1.62 -21.52 -9.19
C LEU A 219 2.07 -20.15 -8.69
N VAL A 220 2.62 -20.04 -7.48
CA VAL A 220 2.99 -18.76 -6.86
C VAL A 220 4.49 -18.69 -6.65
N GLU A 221 5.12 -17.66 -7.19
CA GLU A 221 6.55 -17.39 -7.05
C GLU A 221 6.80 -15.94 -6.64
N ASN A 222 7.94 -15.69 -5.98
CA ASN A 222 8.37 -14.32 -5.68
C ASN A 222 8.75 -13.59 -6.97
N ALA A 223 8.18 -12.41 -7.17
CA ALA A 223 8.53 -11.52 -8.26
C ALA A 223 9.89 -10.85 -8.01
N ILE A 224 10.66 -10.68 -9.09
CA ILE A 224 11.78 -9.74 -9.17
C ILE A 224 11.40 -8.62 -10.17
N PRO A 225 12.20 -7.55 -10.34
CA PRO A 225 11.95 -6.60 -11.43
C PRO A 225 11.80 -7.33 -12.77
N PHE A 226 10.78 -6.98 -13.56
CA PHE A 226 10.51 -7.67 -14.83
C PHE A 226 11.60 -7.40 -15.88
N PHE A 227 12.18 -6.21 -15.82
CA PHE A 227 13.29 -5.75 -16.62
C PHE A 227 14.24 -4.93 -15.76
N LYS A 228 15.49 -4.81 -16.20
CA LYS A 228 16.57 -4.08 -15.54
C LYS A 228 17.39 -3.31 -16.57
N LYS A 229 18.21 -2.38 -16.10
CA LYS A 229 19.20 -1.67 -16.91
C LYS A 229 20.59 -2.16 -16.51
N GLU A 230 21.34 -2.69 -17.46
CA GLU A 230 22.72 -3.14 -17.29
C GLU A 230 23.59 -2.46 -18.34
N ASP A 231 24.70 -1.84 -17.91
CA ASP A 231 25.66 -1.15 -18.77
C ASP A 231 25.01 -0.15 -19.75
N GLY A 232 24.04 0.62 -19.25
CA GLY A 232 23.33 1.61 -20.07
C GLY A 232 22.18 1.04 -20.91
N THR A 233 22.08 -0.28 -21.05
CA THR A 233 21.12 -0.97 -21.92
C THR A 233 20.00 -1.61 -21.10
N TYR A 234 18.76 -1.51 -21.59
CA TYR A 234 17.64 -2.20 -20.95
C TYR A 234 17.56 -3.65 -21.43
N MET A 235 17.38 -4.57 -20.48
CA MET A 235 17.09 -5.97 -20.79
C MET A 235 16.02 -6.56 -19.85
N LEU A 236 15.31 -7.59 -20.31
CA LEU A 236 14.44 -8.36 -19.45
C LEU A 236 15.25 -9.07 -18.35
N SER A 237 14.68 -9.20 -17.16
CA SER A 237 15.28 -10.01 -16.11
C SER A 237 15.23 -11.50 -16.47
N THR A 238 15.97 -12.35 -15.75
CA THR A 238 15.90 -13.80 -15.95
C THR A 238 14.48 -14.33 -15.82
N GLN A 239 13.74 -13.86 -14.80
CA GLN A 239 12.33 -14.20 -14.62
C GLN A 239 11.46 -13.64 -15.75
N GLY A 240 11.66 -12.38 -16.17
CA GLY A 240 10.94 -11.79 -17.30
C GLY A 240 11.09 -12.59 -18.60
N ARG A 241 12.32 -13.00 -18.93
CA ARG A 241 12.61 -13.84 -20.11
C ARG A 241 11.95 -15.22 -20.02
N GLN A 242 12.01 -15.85 -18.85
CA GLN A 242 11.40 -17.16 -18.62
C GLN A 242 9.88 -17.09 -18.76
N ILE A 243 9.22 -16.08 -18.20
CA ILE A 243 7.77 -15.87 -18.32
C ILE A 243 7.37 -15.78 -19.81
N ILE A 244 8.05 -14.92 -20.57
CA ILE A 244 7.75 -14.74 -22.01
C ILE A 244 7.98 -16.03 -22.78
N THR A 245 9.09 -16.72 -22.54
CA THR A 245 9.43 -17.98 -23.21
C THR A 245 8.39 -19.07 -22.95
N ASN A 246 8.03 -19.28 -21.67
CA ASN A 246 7.03 -20.28 -21.28
C ASN A 246 5.64 -19.95 -21.86
N ALA A 247 5.27 -18.67 -21.90
CA ALA A 247 4.01 -18.25 -22.49
C ALA A 247 3.95 -18.49 -24.00
N LYS A 248 5.05 -18.24 -24.73
CA LYS A 248 5.15 -18.55 -26.17
C LYS A 248 5.08 -20.05 -26.43
N GLU A 249 5.74 -20.85 -25.61
CA GLU A 249 5.67 -22.31 -25.72
C GLU A 249 4.25 -22.83 -25.45
N ASN A 250 3.59 -22.32 -24.40
CA ASN A 250 2.19 -22.65 -24.11
C ASN A 250 1.26 -22.29 -25.27
N LEU A 251 1.42 -21.09 -25.85
CA LEU A 251 0.66 -20.64 -27.02
C LEU A 251 0.85 -21.61 -28.20
N ARG A 252 2.09 -21.99 -28.52
CA ARG A 252 2.39 -22.92 -29.61
C ARG A 252 1.76 -24.30 -29.36
N LYS A 253 1.92 -24.87 -28.16
CA LYS A 253 1.35 -26.17 -27.79
C LYS A 253 -0.18 -26.15 -27.86
N SER A 254 -0.80 -25.13 -27.26
CA SER A 254 -2.26 -24.99 -27.23
C SER A 254 -2.86 -24.81 -28.62
N LYS A 255 -2.19 -24.06 -29.51
CA LYS A 255 -2.59 -23.96 -30.92
C LYS A 255 -2.57 -25.30 -31.62
N MET A 256 -1.48 -26.05 -31.47
CA MET A 256 -1.34 -27.37 -32.10
C MET A 256 -2.43 -28.33 -31.64
N GLN A 257 -2.67 -28.40 -30.32
CA GLN A 257 -3.73 -29.21 -29.73
C GLN A 257 -5.12 -28.79 -30.23
N LYS A 258 -5.38 -27.49 -30.38
CA LYS A 258 -6.66 -26.98 -30.87
C LYS A 258 -6.88 -27.30 -32.34
N VAL A 259 -5.85 -27.21 -33.18
CA VAL A 259 -5.90 -27.62 -34.60
C VAL A 259 -6.19 -29.11 -34.72
N GLU A 260 -5.46 -29.93 -33.97
CA GLU A 260 -5.66 -31.38 -33.93
C GLU A 260 -7.07 -31.74 -33.45
N ALA A 261 -7.54 -31.16 -32.35
CA ALA A 261 -8.90 -31.38 -31.83
C ALA A 261 -9.98 -30.94 -32.83
N THR A 262 -9.76 -29.84 -33.55
CA THR A 262 -10.68 -29.38 -34.60
C THR A 262 -10.75 -30.37 -35.76
N TYR A 263 -9.59 -30.88 -36.20
CA TYR A 263 -9.51 -31.89 -37.24
C TYR A 263 -10.24 -33.18 -36.83
N LEU A 264 -9.93 -33.73 -35.65
CA LEU A 264 -10.52 -34.96 -35.14
C LEU A 264 -12.03 -34.82 -34.92
N TYR A 265 -12.48 -33.69 -34.36
CA TYR A 265 -13.90 -33.38 -34.23
C TYR A 265 -14.61 -33.45 -35.58
N ASN A 266 -14.11 -32.73 -36.60
CA ASN A 266 -14.75 -32.69 -37.91
C ASN A 266 -14.71 -34.06 -38.61
N LYS A 267 -13.62 -34.82 -38.46
CA LYS A 267 -13.51 -36.18 -38.97
C LYS A 267 -14.62 -37.08 -38.42
N TYR A 268 -14.78 -37.13 -37.10
CA TYR A 268 -15.79 -38.00 -36.48
C TYR A 268 -17.23 -37.54 -36.73
N ILE A 269 -17.47 -36.23 -36.84
CA ILE A 269 -18.77 -35.71 -37.31
C ILE A 269 -19.10 -36.22 -38.71
N ASN A 270 -18.13 -36.19 -39.64
CA ASN A 270 -18.33 -36.68 -41.01
C ASN A 270 -18.53 -38.21 -41.07
N GLU A 271 -17.97 -38.94 -40.11
CA GLU A 271 -18.17 -40.40 -39.94
C GLU A 271 -19.48 -40.74 -39.17
N ASN A 272 -20.30 -39.73 -38.81
CA ASN A 272 -21.49 -39.87 -37.96
C ASN A 272 -21.22 -40.47 -36.57
N ASN A 273 -19.99 -40.37 -36.06
CA ASN A 273 -19.61 -40.83 -34.73
C ASN A 273 -19.64 -39.67 -33.71
N ILE A 274 -20.86 -39.29 -33.31
CA ILE A 274 -21.09 -38.12 -32.44
C ILE A 274 -20.40 -38.30 -31.08
N ALA A 275 -20.48 -39.48 -30.48
CA ALA A 275 -19.89 -39.76 -29.17
C ALA A 275 -18.37 -39.57 -29.16
N GLU A 276 -17.68 -39.93 -30.25
CA GLU A 276 -16.24 -39.70 -30.37
C GLU A 276 -15.91 -38.22 -30.65
N ALA A 277 -16.71 -37.55 -31.49
CA ALA A 277 -16.55 -36.12 -31.77
C ALA A 277 -16.65 -35.28 -30.48
N GLU A 278 -17.62 -35.58 -29.60
CA GLU A 278 -17.83 -34.85 -28.34
C GLU A 278 -16.60 -34.83 -27.43
N LYS A 279 -15.75 -35.87 -27.47
CA LYS A 279 -14.50 -35.90 -26.68
C LYS A 279 -13.53 -34.78 -27.06
N TYR A 280 -13.55 -34.33 -28.31
CA TYR A 280 -12.65 -33.29 -28.81
C TYR A 280 -13.27 -31.88 -28.75
N LEU A 281 -14.57 -31.78 -28.50
CA LEU A 281 -15.28 -30.49 -28.45
C LEU A 281 -14.71 -29.57 -27.37
N ILE A 282 -14.46 -30.10 -26.17
CA ILE A 282 -13.91 -29.34 -25.05
C ILE A 282 -12.56 -28.72 -25.43
N THR A 283 -11.62 -29.50 -25.97
CA THR A 283 -10.30 -29.01 -26.39
C THR A 283 -10.39 -28.02 -27.55
N LYS A 284 -11.30 -28.26 -28.50
CA LYS A 284 -11.57 -27.38 -29.64
C LYS A 284 -12.09 -26.01 -29.16
N GLU A 285 -13.02 -25.98 -28.21
CA GLU A 285 -13.63 -24.74 -27.71
C GLU A 285 -12.78 -24.03 -26.67
N LYS A 286 -11.87 -24.75 -26.01
CA LYS A 286 -10.96 -24.20 -24.99
C LYS A 286 -10.25 -22.94 -25.49
N LYS A 287 -10.31 -21.89 -24.69
CA LYS A 287 -9.58 -20.64 -24.93
C LYS A 287 -8.10 -20.86 -24.66
N ILE A 288 -7.26 -20.24 -25.47
CA ILE A 288 -5.80 -20.32 -25.30
C ILE A 288 -5.38 -19.28 -24.26
N ARG A 289 -4.57 -19.69 -23.29
CA ARG A 289 -3.97 -18.79 -22.30
C ARG A 289 -2.80 -18.03 -22.93
N ASN A 290 -3.12 -16.94 -23.61
CA ASN A 290 -2.17 -16.14 -24.39
C ASN A 290 -1.98 -14.72 -23.84
N VAL A 291 -2.38 -14.44 -22.60
CA VAL A 291 -2.30 -13.11 -21.99
C VAL A 291 -1.38 -13.12 -20.77
N ILE A 292 -0.45 -12.18 -20.71
CA ILE A 292 0.32 -11.85 -19.51
C ILE A 292 -0.16 -10.50 -19.00
N VAL A 293 -0.48 -10.41 -17.70
CA VAL A 293 -0.80 -9.13 -17.06
C VAL A 293 0.41 -8.66 -16.26
N LEU A 294 1.02 -7.57 -16.72
CA LEU A 294 2.23 -6.99 -16.17
C LEU A 294 1.92 -5.66 -15.47
N ARG A 295 2.12 -5.63 -14.15
CA ARG A 295 1.96 -4.41 -13.36
C ARG A 295 3.31 -3.79 -13.06
N LEU A 296 3.59 -2.66 -13.70
CA LEU A 296 4.86 -1.93 -13.58
C LEU A 296 4.66 -0.67 -12.74
N THR A 297 4.74 -0.80 -11.42
CA THR A 297 4.54 0.34 -10.48
C THR A 297 5.78 0.68 -9.65
N TYR A 298 6.92 0.02 -9.92
CA TYR A 298 8.17 0.27 -9.20
C TYR A 298 9.00 1.37 -9.87
N LYS A 299 9.94 1.95 -9.11
CA LYS A 299 10.96 2.85 -9.64
C LYS A 299 12.19 2.04 -10.01
N THR A 300 12.73 2.30 -11.19
CA THR A 300 13.91 1.63 -11.75
C THR A 300 15.22 2.26 -11.30
N TYR A 301 15.22 3.54 -10.87
CA TYR A 301 16.40 4.25 -10.34
C TYR A 301 16.10 5.22 -9.19
N ARG A 302 17.11 5.41 -8.31
CA ARG A 302 17.20 6.49 -7.30
C ARG A 302 18.00 7.68 -7.86
N SER A 303 17.66 8.23 -9.03
CA SER A 303 18.29 9.49 -9.43
C SER A 303 17.76 10.62 -8.52
N SER A 304 18.65 11.51 -8.10
CA SER A 304 18.36 12.69 -7.27
C SER A 304 17.51 13.75 -8.00
N GLN A 305 17.23 13.55 -9.29
CA GLN A 305 16.35 14.42 -10.06
C GLN A 305 14.91 13.90 -10.01
N ARG A 306 13.98 14.81 -9.75
CA ARG A 306 12.52 14.61 -9.63
C ARG A 306 11.83 14.08 -10.91
N SER A 307 12.54 13.50 -11.87
CA SER A 307 11.93 13.05 -13.13
C SER A 307 11.01 11.85 -12.93
N ASN A 308 9.88 11.89 -13.64
CA ASN A 308 8.77 10.94 -13.69
C ASN A 308 9.15 9.56 -14.24
N ASN A 309 10.27 8.96 -13.86
CA ASN A 309 10.72 7.67 -14.38
C ASN A 309 9.92 6.52 -13.73
N ARG A 310 8.67 6.35 -14.18
CA ARG A 310 7.87 5.18 -13.83
C ARG A 310 8.34 4.00 -14.67
N SER A 311 8.42 2.81 -14.06
CA SER A 311 8.83 1.59 -14.77
C SER A 311 7.98 1.29 -16.00
N ILE A 312 6.69 1.66 -16.02
CA ILE A 312 5.86 1.51 -17.23
C ILE A 312 6.39 2.36 -18.39
N GLU A 313 6.80 3.60 -18.14
CA GLU A 313 7.24 4.53 -19.18
C GLU A 313 8.58 4.07 -19.76
N GLU A 314 9.51 3.67 -18.88
CA GLU A 314 10.79 3.10 -19.31
C GLU A 314 10.61 1.80 -20.09
N PHE A 315 9.71 0.92 -19.64
CA PHE A 315 9.42 -0.33 -20.35
C PHE A 315 8.87 -0.06 -21.75
N LEU A 316 7.89 0.83 -21.89
CA LEU A 316 7.28 1.14 -23.18
C LEU A 316 8.29 1.77 -24.15
N ASN A 317 9.06 2.77 -23.68
CA ASN A 317 10.08 3.46 -24.48
C ASN A 317 11.18 2.51 -24.97
N ASN A 318 11.55 1.52 -24.17
CA ASN A 318 12.67 0.61 -24.44
C ASN A 318 12.23 -0.79 -24.89
N SER A 319 10.93 -1.00 -25.08
CA SER A 319 10.34 -2.28 -25.48
C SER A 319 10.97 -2.91 -26.73
N HIS A 320 11.36 -2.06 -27.69
CA HIS A 320 12.01 -2.45 -28.94
C HIS A 320 13.42 -3.02 -28.75
N LEU A 321 14.05 -2.77 -27.59
CA LEU A 321 15.35 -3.33 -27.22
C LEU A 321 15.24 -4.76 -26.67
N PHE A 322 14.03 -5.24 -26.38
CA PHE A 322 13.79 -6.60 -25.88
C PHE A 322 13.49 -7.54 -27.05
N PRO A 323 14.47 -8.33 -27.57
CA PRO A 323 14.24 -9.22 -28.70
C PRO A 323 13.15 -10.26 -28.41
N GLU A 324 12.97 -10.63 -27.14
CA GLU A 324 11.93 -11.55 -26.70
C GLU A 324 10.50 -11.00 -26.93
N LEU A 325 10.32 -9.70 -27.14
CA LEU A 325 9.03 -9.06 -27.38
C LEU A 325 8.76 -8.73 -28.85
N ALA A 326 9.64 -9.09 -29.78
CA ALA A 326 9.55 -8.69 -31.19
C ALA A 326 8.26 -9.14 -31.92
N ASP A 327 7.63 -10.22 -31.47
CA ASP A 327 6.39 -10.80 -32.01
C ASP A 327 5.21 -10.75 -31.00
N VAL A 328 5.35 -9.97 -29.93
CA VAL A 328 4.38 -9.86 -28.84
C VAL A 328 3.55 -8.60 -29.01
N ASN A 329 2.23 -8.72 -28.91
CA ASN A 329 1.34 -7.56 -28.88
C ASN A 329 1.32 -6.96 -27.47
N ILE A 330 1.76 -5.71 -27.32
CA ILE A 330 1.78 -5.02 -26.04
C ILE A 330 0.59 -4.06 -25.99
N ILE A 331 -0.24 -4.22 -24.95
CA ILE A 331 -1.37 -3.33 -24.68
C ILE A 331 -1.02 -2.48 -23.46
N ALA A 332 -0.77 -1.19 -23.68
CA ALA A 332 -0.58 -0.22 -22.62
C ALA A 332 -1.94 0.32 -22.17
N ASP A 333 -2.36 -0.05 -20.95
CA ASP A 333 -3.68 0.31 -20.42
C ASP A 333 -3.69 1.75 -19.87
N LYS A 334 -3.83 2.71 -20.80
CA LYS A 334 -4.05 4.16 -20.60
C LYS A 334 -3.83 4.92 -21.91
N SER A 335 -4.74 5.82 -22.28
CA SER A 335 -4.62 6.61 -23.51
C SER A 335 -3.49 7.65 -23.47
N ASP A 336 -3.10 8.13 -22.29
CA ASP A 336 -2.03 9.12 -22.09
C ASP A 336 -0.61 8.52 -22.21
N LEU A 337 -0.50 7.20 -22.39
CA LEU A 337 0.77 6.51 -22.66
C LEU A 337 1.17 6.50 -24.14
N SER A 338 0.30 6.99 -25.04
CA SER A 338 0.54 7.00 -26.50
C SER A 338 1.81 7.75 -26.92
N LYS A 339 2.23 8.75 -26.15
CA LYS A 339 3.52 9.44 -26.36
C LYS A 339 4.75 8.53 -26.28
N TYR A 340 4.63 7.35 -25.67
CA TYR A 340 5.72 6.40 -25.47
C TYR A 340 5.69 5.23 -26.48
N THR A 341 4.80 5.28 -27.48
CA THR A 341 4.61 4.18 -28.45
C THR A 341 5.13 4.47 -29.85
N ASN A 342 5.66 5.68 -30.10
CA ASN A 342 6.03 6.16 -31.44
C ASN A 342 7.08 5.31 -32.17
N ASN A 343 7.82 4.45 -31.46
CA ASN A 343 8.93 3.69 -32.01
C ASN A 343 8.63 2.19 -32.22
N ASN A 344 7.41 1.70 -31.92
CA ASN A 344 7.13 0.26 -31.97
C ASN A 344 5.72 -0.06 -32.47
N GLN A 345 5.62 -0.71 -33.64
CA GLN A 345 4.35 -1.09 -34.27
C GLN A 345 3.55 -2.14 -33.49
N ASN A 346 4.19 -2.85 -32.55
CA ASN A 346 3.55 -3.89 -31.74
C ASN A 346 2.90 -3.36 -30.45
N ILE A 347 2.91 -2.05 -30.22
CA ILE A 347 2.30 -1.45 -29.04
C ILE A 347 1.01 -0.74 -29.41
N SER A 348 -0.04 -1.04 -28.66
CA SER A 348 -1.31 -0.31 -28.70
C SER A 348 -1.58 0.34 -27.34
N CYS A 349 -2.03 1.59 -27.37
CA CYS A 349 -2.55 2.30 -26.20
C CYS A 349 -4.07 2.32 -26.27
N GLU A 350 -4.72 1.64 -25.35
CA GLU A 350 -6.19 1.62 -25.23
C GLU A 350 -6.58 1.56 -23.75
N THR A 351 -7.84 1.88 -23.45
CA THR A 351 -8.40 1.62 -22.12
C THR A 351 -8.91 0.19 -22.07
N VAL A 352 -8.27 -0.65 -21.27
CA VAL A 352 -8.63 -2.07 -21.17
C VAL A 352 -9.96 -2.22 -20.45
N ASN A 353 -10.93 -2.87 -21.10
CA ASN A 353 -12.21 -3.18 -20.48
C ASN A 353 -12.16 -4.54 -19.76
N TRP A 354 -11.52 -4.54 -18.59
CA TRP A 354 -11.25 -5.72 -17.77
C TRP A 354 -12.48 -6.61 -17.53
N SER A 355 -13.64 -6.00 -17.34
CA SER A 355 -14.90 -6.67 -16.97
C SER A 355 -15.85 -6.93 -18.14
N ASN A 356 -15.43 -6.72 -19.39
CA ASN A 356 -16.29 -6.95 -20.57
C ASN A 356 -15.83 -8.18 -21.34
N ARG A 357 -16.64 -9.25 -21.30
CA ARG A 357 -16.31 -10.50 -22.00
C ARG A 357 -16.18 -10.34 -23.51
N SER A 358 -17.08 -9.59 -24.15
CA SER A 358 -17.05 -9.36 -25.60
C SER A 358 -15.79 -8.62 -26.05
N TYR A 359 -15.26 -7.70 -25.22
CA TYR A 359 -13.96 -7.07 -25.48
C TYR A 359 -12.85 -8.11 -25.60
N TRP A 360 -12.81 -9.09 -24.68
CA TRP A 360 -11.80 -10.14 -24.68
C TRP A 360 -12.02 -11.19 -25.76
N ASP A 361 -13.26 -11.54 -26.09
CA ASP A 361 -13.54 -12.48 -27.17
C ASP A 361 -13.10 -11.93 -28.55
N ASN A 362 -13.07 -10.61 -28.71
CA ASN A 362 -12.59 -9.94 -29.93
C ASN A 362 -11.07 -9.79 -30.01
N LYS A 363 -10.31 -10.08 -28.95
CA LYS A 363 -8.83 -9.99 -28.98
C LYS A 363 -8.23 -11.23 -29.64
N GLN A 364 -7.20 -11.03 -30.46
CA GLN A 364 -6.45 -12.10 -31.14
C GLN A 364 -6.05 -13.23 -30.19
N SER A 365 -6.39 -14.47 -30.53
CA SER A 365 -6.01 -15.66 -29.76
C SER A 365 -4.72 -16.32 -30.24
N ASP A 366 -4.17 -15.85 -31.36
CA ASP A 366 -3.03 -16.43 -32.04
C ASP A 366 -1.70 -15.72 -31.75
N LYS A 367 -1.70 -14.58 -31.05
CA LYS A 367 -0.48 -13.90 -30.62
C LYS A 367 -0.39 -13.83 -29.11
N LEU A 368 0.82 -13.75 -28.57
CA LEU A 368 1.01 -13.44 -27.15
C LEU A 368 0.65 -11.98 -26.92
N ILE A 369 -0.16 -11.71 -25.90
CA ILE A 369 -0.57 -10.38 -25.48
C ILE A 369 0.06 -10.08 -24.12
N VAL A 370 0.79 -8.97 -24.01
CA VAL A 370 1.29 -8.45 -22.74
C VAL A 370 0.54 -7.16 -22.42
N ILE A 371 -0.28 -7.20 -21.38
CA ILE A 371 -0.97 -6.01 -20.89
C ILE A 371 -0.09 -5.35 -19.84
N VAL A 372 0.24 -4.08 -20.04
CA VAL A 372 1.04 -3.30 -19.10
C VAL A 372 0.18 -2.23 -18.45
N HIS A 373 0.14 -2.19 -17.11
CA HIS A 373 -0.74 -1.26 -16.42
C HIS A 373 -0.22 -0.74 -15.06
N GLU A 374 -0.73 0.43 -14.66
CA GLU A 374 -0.49 1.09 -13.37
C GLU A 374 -1.83 1.43 -12.69
N GLN A 375 -2.47 0.45 -12.05
CA GLN A 375 -3.72 0.62 -11.26
C GLN A 375 -5.05 0.84 -11.99
N THR A 376 -5.13 0.74 -13.30
CA THR A 376 -6.39 0.82 -14.06
C THR A 376 -7.40 -0.27 -13.68
N SER A 377 -6.95 -1.52 -13.53
CA SER A 377 -7.71 -2.55 -12.83
C SER A 377 -7.72 -2.24 -11.33
N THR A 378 -8.78 -1.57 -10.85
CA THR A 378 -8.97 -1.19 -9.44
C THR A 378 -9.45 -2.36 -8.59
N ARG A 379 -9.37 -2.29 -7.24
CA ARG A 379 -9.54 -3.45 -6.33
C ARG A 379 -10.84 -4.24 -6.50
N SER A 380 -11.90 -3.58 -6.94
CA SER A 380 -13.23 -4.10 -7.21
C SER A 380 -13.45 -4.61 -8.65
N THR A 381 -12.48 -4.39 -9.55
CA THR A 381 -12.58 -4.76 -10.96
C THR A 381 -12.44 -6.26 -11.13
N GLU A 382 -13.52 -6.91 -11.58
CA GLU A 382 -13.53 -8.31 -11.99
C GLU A 382 -12.94 -8.49 -13.39
N TRP A 383 -12.18 -9.57 -13.59
CA TRP A 383 -11.58 -9.90 -14.89
C TRP A 383 -12.44 -10.95 -15.59
N GLU A 384 -13.01 -10.63 -16.74
CA GLU A 384 -13.86 -11.55 -17.51
C GLU A 384 -13.07 -12.49 -18.45
N PHE A 385 -11.76 -12.66 -18.22
CA PHE A 385 -10.85 -13.35 -19.14
C PHE A 385 -9.79 -14.23 -18.47
N HIS A 386 -10.00 -14.70 -17.23
CA HIS A 386 -9.05 -15.60 -16.56
C HIS A 386 -8.71 -16.85 -17.39
N ASP A 387 -9.64 -17.34 -18.21
CA ASP A 387 -9.44 -18.43 -19.18
C ASP A 387 -8.44 -18.11 -20.30
N ARG A 388 -8.01 -16.85 -20.42
CA ARG A 388 -6.96 -16.38 -21.33
C ARG A 388 -5.66 -15.97 -20.63
N VAL A 389 -5.66 -15.84 -19.30
CA VAL A 389 -4.47 -15.39 -18.57
C VAL A 389 -3.52 -16.57 -18.38
N PHE A 390 -2.30 -16.42 -18.88
CA PHE A 390 -1.19 -17.34 -18.63
C PHE A 390 -0.50 -17.00 -17.31
N ALA A 391 -0.11 -15.73 -17.15
CA ALA A 391 0.61 -15.29 -15.97
C ALA A 391 0.26 -13.85 -15.56
N THR A 392 0.45 -13.56 -14.28
CA THR A 392 0.42 -12.19 -13.73
C THR A 392 1.76 -11.88 -13.07
N HIS A 393 2.26 -10.67 -13.24
CA HIS A 393 3.51 -10.22 -12.62
C HIS A 393 3.32 -8.86 -11.94
N ASP A 394 3.51 -8.80 -10.62
CA ASP A 394 3.39 -7.58 -9.81
C ASP A 394 4.54 -7.48 -8.79
N TYR A 395 5.65 -6.88 -9.24
CA TYR A 395 6.80 -6.59 -8.38
C TYR A 395 6.61 -5.26 -7.65
N ARG A 396 6.63 -5.33 -6.31
CA ARG A 396 6.52 -4.18 -5.41
C ARG A 396 7.56 -4.29 -4.31
N PRO A 397 8.52 -3.36 -4.22
CA PRO A 397 9.52 -3.39 -3.16
C PRO A 397 8.94 -3.00 -1.79
N THR A 398 7.91 -2.14 -1.73
CA THR A 398 7.34 -1.62 -0.47
C THR A 398 5.83 -1.30 -0.55
N VAL A 399 4.95 -2.25 -0.23
CA VAL A 399 3.49 -2.04 -0.09
C VAL A 399 2.86 -2.86 1.07
N SER A 400 1.84 -2.31 1.76
CA SER A 400 1.14 -3.01 2.87
C SER A 400 0.45 -4.31 2.42
N TYR A 401 0.28 -5.28 3.33
CA TYR A 401 -0.32 -6.58 3.06
C TYR A 401 -1.67 -6.46 2.35
N GLY A 402 -2.60 -5.66 2.87
CA GLY A 402 -3.94 -5.49 2.30
C GLY A 402 -3.89 -4.99 0.86
N THR A 403 -2.97 -4.08 0.55
CA THR A 403 -2.81 -3.56 -0.81
C THR A 403 -2.16 -4.58 -1.75
N ILE A 404 -1.21 -5.40 -1.28
CA ILE A 404 -0.59 -6.47 -2.08
C ILE A 404 -1.58 -7.62 -2.29
N ALA A 405 -2.25 -8.09 -1.24
CA ALA A 405 -3.22 -9.18 -1.30
C ALA A 405 -4.34 -8.89 -2.28
N GLN A 406 -4.98 -7.71 -2.17
CA GLN A 406 -6.04 -7.30 -3.10
C GLN A 406 -5.56 -7.13 -4.55
N ALA A 407 -4.26 -6.85 -4.74
CA ALA A 407 -3.66 -6.72 -6.06
C ALA A 407 -3.35 -8.08 -6.71
N GLN A 408 -2.70 -8.97 -5.97
CA GLN A 408 -2.16 -10.22 -6.49
C GLN A 408 -3.18 -11.36 -6.47
N LEU A 409 -4.13 -11.35 -5.53
CA LEU A 409 -5.26 -12.32 -5.50
C LEU A 409 -6.37 -11.98 -6.48
N ARG A 410 -6.12 -11.11 -7.47
CA ARG A 410 -7.06 -10.90 -8.58
C ARG A 410 -7.36 -12.15 -9.38
N VAL A 411 -6.39 -13.06 -9.41
CA VAL A 411 -6.50 -14.37 -10.04
C VAL A 411 -7.52 -15.27 -9.34
N ALA A 412 -7.94 -14.96 -8.11
CA ALA A 412 -8.95 -15.73 -7.41
C ALA A 412 -10.28 -15.70 -8.19
N HIS A 413 -10.92 -16.87 -8.31
CA HIS A 413 -12.14 -17.03 -9.08
C HIS A 413 -12.94 -18.26 -8.65
N TYR A 414 -14.18 -18.37 -9.12
CA TYR A 414 -14.96 -19.59 -9.02
C TYR A 414 -14.75 -20.44 -10.27
N SER A 415 -14.34 -21.70 -10.11
CA SER A 415 -14.10 -22.63 -11.22
C SER A 415 -15.36 -22.85 -12.05
N ILE A 416 -16.55 -22.87 -11.43
CA ILE A 416 -17.85 -22.99 -12.12
C ILE A 416 -18.02 -21.91 -13.20
N LYS A 417 -17.51 -20.70 -12.98
CA LYS A 417 -17.59 -19.59 -13.95
C LYS A 417 -16.91 -19.93 -15.27
N TYR A 418 -15.81 -20.69 -15.21
CA TYR A 418 -14.99 -21.06 -16.37
C TYR A 418 -15.08 -22.56 -16.72
N GLY A 419 -15.91 -23.32 -16.01
CA GLY A 419 -16.01 -24.78 -16.11
C GLY A 419 -14.86 -25.55 -15.46
N GLU A 420 -13.73 -24.91 -15.17
CA GLU A 420 -12.56 -25.53 -14.54
C GLU A 420 -11.72 -24.48 -13.76
N PHE A 421 -10.76 -24.97 -12.98
CA PHE A 421 -9.76 -24.11 -12.34
C PHE A 421 -8.85 -23.45 -13.38
N GLN A 422 -8.66 -22.14 -13.27
CA GLN A 422 -7.75 -21.37 -14.11
C GLN A 422 -6.36 -21.32 -13.48
N SER A 423 -5.48 -22.23 -13.92
CA SER A 423 -4.07 -22.33 -13.53
C SER A 423 -3.24 -21.17 -14.09
N ILE A 424 -3.36 -20.01 -13.46
CA ILE A 424 -2.61 -18.79 -13.78
C ILE A 424 -1.33 -18.76 -12.94
N CYS A 425 -0.16 -18.58 -13.58
CA CYS A 425 1.10 -18.41 -12.85
C CYS A 425 1.17 -17.00 -12.24
N VAL A 426 1.42 -16.91 -10.93
CA VAL A 426 1.50 -15.65 -10.19
C VAL A 426 2.92 -15.36 -9.76
N TYR A 427 3.51 -14.35 -10.37
CA TYR A 427 4.78 -13.76 -9.95
C TYR A 427 4.47 -12.54 -9.08
N GLY A 428 4.51 -12.74 -7.77
CA GLY A 428 4.05 -11.75 -6.78
C GLY A 428 4.83 -11.84 -5.49
N HIS A 429 4.15 -11.77 -4.35
CA HIS A 429 4.76 -11.91 -3.04
C HIS A 429 4.26 -13.20 -2.41
N LEU A 430 5.11 -14.23 -2.37
CA LEU A 430 4.73 -15.58 -1.96
C LEU A 430 4.12 -15.59 -0.55
N LYS A 431 4.74 -14.87 0.39
CA LYS A 431 4.23 -14.74 1.76
C LYS A 431 2.83 -14.13 1.84
N THR A 432 2.45 -13.28 0.90
CA THR A 432 1.08 -12.73 0.86
C THR A 432 0.07 -13.83 0.59
N PHE A 433 0.39 -14.76 -0.32
CA PHE A 433 -0.45 -15.92 -0.57
C PHE A 433 -0.47 -16.86 0.63
N GLN A 434 0.69 -17.12 1.25
CA GLN A 434 0.78 -17.97 2.44
C GLN A 434 -0.05 -17.41 3.60
N LEU A 435 0.01 -16.10 3.86
CA LEU A 435 -0.80 -15.45 4.88
C LEU A 435 -2.29 -15.48 4.53
N ALA A 436 -2.66 -15.20 3.28
CA ALA A 436 -4.04 -15.26 2.82
C ALA A 436 -4.62 -16.70 2.87
N ALA A 437 -3.79 -17.71 2.65
CA ALA A 437 -4.12 -19.12 2.80
C ALA A 437 -4.08 -19.61 4.26
N LYS A 438 -3.68 -18.74 5.20
CA LYS A 438 -3.47 -19.04 6.62
C LYS A 438 -2.42 -20.12 6.88
N GLU A 439 -1.44 -20.28 5.99
CA GLU A 439 -0.28 -21.16 6.17
C GLU A 439 0.78 -20.54 7.09
N ILE A 440 0.80 -19.22 7.18
CA ILE A 440 1.62 -18.45 8.11
C ILE A 440 0.75 -17.45 8.89
N THR A 441 1.26 -17.04 10.04
CA THR A 441 0.70 -16.01 10.90
C THR A 441 1.11 -14.61 10.43
N PHE A 442 0.39 -13.59 10.92
CA PHE A 442 0.75 -12.20 10.62
C PHE A 442 2.12 -11.80 11.19
N SER A 443 2.49 -12.33 12.36
CA SER A 443 3.82 -12.12 12.95
C SER A 443 4.94 -12.70 12.07
N GLU A 444 4.76 -13.91 11.52
CA GLU A 444 5.71 -14.52 10.57
C GLU A 444 5.77 -13.77 9.23
N TYR A 445 4.65 -13.17 8.80
CA TYR A 445 4.63 -12.29 7.65
C TYR A 445 5.48 -11.02 7.88
N LEU A 446 5.52 -10.50 9.11
CA LEU A 446 6.25 -9.29 9.47
C LEU A 446 7.73 -9.47 9.88
N ASN A 447 8.17 -10.69 10.19
CA ASN A 447 9.48 -10.95 10.82
C ASN A 447 10.67 -11.13 9.86
N ASP A 448 10.47 -11.22 8.54
CA ASP A 448 11.60 -11.30 7.58
C ASP A 448 11.97 -9.92 7.00
N ASP A 449 13.19 -9.83 6.43
CA ASP A 449 14.00 -8.74 5.83
C ASP A 449 13.31 -7.69 4.93
N TRP A 450 12.00 -7.56 5.00
CA TRP A 450 11.26 -6.53 4.34
C TRP A 450 11.17 -5.33 5.26
N GLN A 451 11.94 -4.28 4.96
CA GLN A 451 11.90 -3.03 5.71
C GLN A 451 10.45 -2.55 5.84
N LYS A 452 9.88 -2.74 7.04
CA LYS A 452 8.67 -2.07 7.51
C LYS A 452 8.84 -0.58 7.28
N LYS A 453 8.37 -0.07 6.15
CA LYS A 453 7.94 1.31 6.05
C LYS A 453 6.43 1.28 5.89
N GLN A 454 5.78 1.27 7.05
CA GLN A 454 4.44 1.82 7.18
C GLN A 454 4.35 3.13 6.40
N VAL A 455 3.14 3.46 5.99
CA VAL A 455 2.71 4.78 5.57
C VAL A 455 2.85 5.75 6.75
N ILE A 456 4.09 6.05 7.16
CA ILE A 456 4.42 7.31 7.79
C ILE A 456 4.56 8.27 6.63
N ARG A 457 3.45 8.90 6.23
CA ARG A 457 3.51 10.20 5.55
C ARG A 457 3.97 11.23 6.57
N ASP A 458 5.21 11.10 6.99
CA ASP A 458 6.00 12.15 7.63
C ASP A 458 7.46 11.87 7.23
N HIS A 459 7.94 12.70 6.30
CA HIS A 459 9.33 13.15 6.17
C HIS A 459 10.38 12.27 6.84
N TRP A 460 10.86 11.24 6.14
CA TRP A 460 12.12 10.60 6.48
C TRP A 460 13.26 11.45 5.94
N MET A 461 13.87 12.20 6.85
CA MET A 461 15.28 12.55 6.73
C MET A 461 16.14 11.36 7.15
N VAL A 462 17.27 11.25 6.48
CA VAL A 462 18.33 10.28 6.68
C VAL A 462 18.96 10.46 8.07
N ASP A 463 19.50 9.35 8.57
CA ASP A 463 20.64 9.22 9.50
C ASP A 463 20.27 8.81 10.93
N ASP A 464 20.78 7.64 11.35
CA ASP A 464 20.90 7.22 12.75
C ASP A 464 22.14 6.33 12.90
N SER A 465 23.28 6.95 13.16
CA SER A 465 24.42 6.36 13.86
C SER A 465 24.16 6.40 15.37
N ILE A 466 24.19 5.24 16.04
CA ILE A 466 24.02 5.10 17.50
C ILE A 466 25.37 5.41 18.18
N LYS A 467 25.37 6.20 19.28
CA LYS A 467 26.58 6.63 20.01
C LYS A 467 26.74 5.92 21.37
N TYR A 468 27.98 5.62 21.77
CA TYR A 468 28.36 5.23 23.14
C TYR A 468 29.45 6.12 23.75
N LYS A 469 29.55 6.11 25.09
CA LYS A 469 30.52 6.87 25.89
C LYS A 469 31.30 5.92 26.80
N HIS A 470 32.61 5.77 26.58
CA HIS A 470 33.54 5.11 27.50
C HIS A 470 34.69 6.09 27.84
N ASN A 471 35.04 6.22 29.12
CA ASN A 471 36.11 7.11 29.62
C ASN A 471 36.12 8.54 29.05
N ASN A 472 34.94 9.18 28.95
CA ASN A 472 34.76 10.56 28.47
C ASN A 472 35.19 10.84 27.00
N ILE A 473 35.39 9.80 26.19
CA ILE A 473 35.69 9.93 24.75
C ILE A 473 34.58 9.22 23.95
N TRP A 474 34.16 9.83 22.83
CA TRP A 474 33.17 9.26 21.91
C TRP A 474 33.90 8.49 20.79
N VAL A 475 33.51 7.25 20.53
CA VAL A 475 34.12 6.40 19.49
C VAL A 475 33.03 5.89 18.55
N ASP A 476 33.25 6.04 17.24
CA ASP A 476 32.46 5.49 16.13
C ASP A 476 33.42 4.65 15.26
N ALA A 477 33.05 3.44 14.83
CA ALA A 477 33.91 2.60 13.99
C ALA A 477 33.22 2.13 12.71
N LEU A 478 33.91 2.25 11.57
CA LEU A 478 33.57 1.59 10.31
C LEU A 478 34.82 1.45 9.42
N ILE A 479 34.94 0.30 8.77
CA ILE A 479 36.09 -0.15 7.97
C ILE A 479 36.15 0.63 6.64
N THR A 480 37.30 1.26 6.35
CA THR A 480 37.57 1.87 5.03
C THR A 480 38.91 1.36 4.49
N ALA A 481 38.92 0.76 3.30
CA ALA A 481 40.13 0.39 2.58
C ALA A 481 40.49 1.49 1.56
N TYR A 482 41.73 1.96 1.56
CA TYR A 482 42.29 2.85 0.54
C TYR A 482 43.21 2.05 -0.41
N ASN A 483 43.12 2.30 -1.71
CA ASN A 483 44.16 1.94 -2.68
C ASN A 483 44.71 3.26 -3.25
N GLU A 484 45.99 3.51 -3.06
CA GLU A 484 46.78 4.49 -3.81
C GLU A 484 47.38 3.78 -5.03
N ASP A 485 47.19 4.38 -6.21
CA ASP A 485 48.09 4.40 -7.38
C ASP A 485 47.36 4.27 -8.73
N ASP A 486 47.18 5.43 -9.37
CA ASP A 486 47.01 5.58 -10.82
C ASP A 486 48.38 5.88 -11.43
N THR A 487 48.99 4.93 -12.15
CA THR A 487 49.88 5.22 -13.29
C THR A 487 49.82 4.13 -14.37
N TYR A 488 49.95 4.61 -15.61
CA TYR A 488 49.69 4.01 -16.93
C TYR A 488 50.33 2.65 -17.32
N ASN A 489 49.58 1.98 -18.22
CA ASN A 489 49.97 1.18 -19.41
C ASN A 489 50.36 -0.31 -19.32
N LEU A 490 49.38 -1.14 -19.73
CA LEU A 490 49.41 -2.24 -20.70
C LEU A 490 50.55 -3.28 -20.63
N SER A 491 50.20 -4.50 -20.18
CA SER A 491 50.41 -5.71 -21.00
C SER A 491 49.61 -6.92 -20.51
N PHE A 492 48.73 -7.39 -21.40
CA PHE A 492 48.42 -8.79 -21.74
C PHE A 492 48.04 -9.83 -20.63
N ILE A 493 46.84 -10.38 -20.85
CA ILE A 493 46.38 -11.78 -20.65
C ILE A 493 45.42 -12.09 -19.49
N GLN A 494 44.17 -12.25 -19.93
CA GLN A 494 43.17 -13.29 -19.60
C GLN A 494 42.45 -13.32 -18.24
N ASN A 495 41.14 -13.14 -18.41
CA ASN A 495 40.03 -13.89 -17.83
C ASN A 495 39.55 -13.51 -16.43
N ASP A 496 38.28 -13.04 -16.42
CA ASP A 496 37.21 -13.32 -15.45
C ASP A 496 37.43 -12.82 -14.01
N LEU A 497 36.54 -12.07 -13.35
CA LEU A 497 35.08 -12.08 -13.36
C LEU A 497 34.59 -10.83 -12.60
N LEU A 498 33.56 -10.20 -13.16
CA LEU A 498 32.59 -9.38 -12.44
C LEU A 498 31.47 -10.32 -11.93
N ILE A 499 30.81 -9.97 -10.82
CA ILE A 499 29.40 -10.29 -10.45
C ILE A 499 29.13 -11.24 -9.25
N THR A 500 28.59 -10.57 -8.20
CA THR A 500 27.51 -10.87 -7.23
C THR A 500 27.40 -12.18 -6.45
N LYS A 501 27.10 -11.95 -5.16
CA LYS A 501 26.49 -12.84 -4.15
C LYS A 501 25.45 -13.79 -4.72
N THR A 502 25.80 -15.07 -4.79
CA THR A 502 24.87 -16.19 -4.67
C THR A 502 25.52 -17.29 -3.82
N ASN A 503 24.75 -17.88 -2.92
CA ASN A 503 25.20 -18.93 -1.99
C ASN A 503 25.77 -20.17 -2.72
N ILE A 504 27.10 -20.28 -2.80
CA ILE A 504 27.80 -21.53 -3.13
C ILE A 504 28.96 -21.74 -2.16
N LYS A 505 28.94 -22.91 -1.50
CA LYS A 505 30.00 -23.63 -0.76
C LYS A 505 31.17 -22.81 -0.18
N LYS A 506 31.16 -22.69 1.15
CA LYS A 506 32.16 -22.09 2.07
C LYS A 506 33.63 -22.57 1.99
N SER A 507 34.08 -23.33 0.99
CA SER A 507 35.42 -23.92 1.02
C SER A 507 36.51 -23.13 0.28
N ASN A 508 36.18 -22.19 -0.62
CA ASN A 508 37.19 -21.58 -1.50
C ASN A 508 37.44 -20.07 -1.31
N ILE A 509 36.74 -19.40 -0.38
CA ILE A 509 36.84 -17.94 -0.16
C ILE A 509 37.92 -17.54 0.88
N LYS A 510 38.53 -18.49 1.59
CA LYS A 510 39.50 -18.13 2.66
C LYS A 510 40.82 -17.54 2.16
N LYS A 511 41.21 -17.73 0.89
CA LYS A 511 42.58 -17.39 0.46
C LYS A 511 42.85 -15.92 0.13
N ASP A 512 41.83 -15.13 -0.23
CA ASP A 512 42.05 -13.73 -0.65
C ASP A 512 41.68 -12.68 0.41
N SER A 513 41.01 -13.06 1.51
CA SER A 513 40.78 -12.16 2.65
C SER A 513 41.95 -12.11 3.64
N GLU A 514 42.85 -13.11 3.60
CA GLU A 514 43.96 -13.24 4.56
C GLU A 514 45.06 -12.17 4.37
N ASN A 515 45.10 -11.49 3.22
CA ASN A 515 46.12 -10.46 2.93
C ASN A 515 45.65 -9.01 3.07
N LYS A 516 44.36 -8.76 3.36
CA LYS A 516 43.88 -7.40 3.59
C LYS A 516 44.11 -6.98 5.04
N LYS A 517 44.70 -5.79 5.18
CA LYS A 517 45.08 -5.17 6.43
C LYS A 517 44.23 -3.91 6.65
N PHE A 518 43.84 -3.66 7.90
CA PHE A 518 42.86 -2.65 8.30
C PHE A 518 43.36 -1.89 9.53
N ASN A 519 43.19 -0.56 9.52
CA ASN A 519 43.44 0.29 10.68
C ASN A 519 42.14 0.56 11.43
N ILE A 520 42.21 0.62 12.76
CA ILE A 520 41.09 1.06 13.61
C ILE A 520 41.17 2.57 13.72
N ILE A 521 40.23 3.30 13.13
CA ILE A 521 40.24 4.76 13.09
C ILE A 521 39.03 5.36 13.81
N ASN A 522 39.22 6.55 14.38
CA ASN A 522 38.12 7.42 14.79
C ASN A 522 37.52 8.07 13.55
N THR A 523 36.28 7.74 13.21
CA THR A 523 35.66 8.24 11.97
C THR A 523 35.44 9.75 11.96
N LYS A 524 35.42 10.41 13.11
CA LYS A 524 35.21 11.85 13.23
C LYS A 524 36.49 12.66 13.04
N THR A 525 37.61 12.16 13.57
CA THR A 525 38.91 12.85 13.46
C THR A 525 39.78 12.30 12.34
N GLY A 526 39.50 11.10 11.86
CA GLY A 526 40.33 10.36 10.92
C GLY A 526 41.60 9.78 11.56
N GLU A 527 41.80 9.98 12.86
CA GLU A 527 42.99 9.54 13.59
C GLU A 527 42.90 8.06 13.92
N ILE A 528 44.03 7.35 13.85
CA ILE A 528 44.13 5.94 14.24
C ILE A 528 43.94 5.85 15.77
N HIS A 529 43.21 4.83 16.21
CA HIS A 529 42.93 4.61 17.63
C HIS A 529 44.25 4.44 18.39
N PRO A 530 44.48 5.19 19.49
CA PRO A 530 45.79 5.28 20.14
C PRO A 530 46.29 3.94 20.71
N GLU A 531 45.37 3.04 21.08
CA GLU A 531 45.69 1.70 21.59
C GLU A 531 45.76 0.63 20.49
N TYR A 532 45.28 0.92 19.27
CA TYR A 532 45.20 -0.02 18.16
C TYR A 532 45.79 0.61 16.89
N SER A 533 47.05 1.04 16.98
CA SER A 533 47.74 1.81 15.94
C SER A 533 48.32 0.97 14.80
N GLU A 534 48.26 -0.35 14.91
CA GLU A 534 48.78 -1.28 13.91
C GLU A 534 47.70 -1.65 12.88
N GLU A 535 48.15 -2.30 11.81
CA GLU A 535 47.27 -2.86 10.80
C GLU A 535 46.87 -4.30 11.15
N TYR A 536 45.56 -4.57 11.16
CA TYR A 536 44.98 -5.85 11.54
C TYR A 536 44.34 -6.56 10.34
N ASN A 537 44.34 -7.89 10.34
CA ASN A 537 43.47 -8.61 9.40
C ASN A 537 41.99 -8.43 9.80
N ASP A 538 41.10 -8.77 8.89
CA ASP A 538 39.64 -8.62 9.02
C ASP A 538 39.10 -9.17 10.36
N ALA A 539 39.48 -10.40 10.70
CA ALA A 539 39.00 -11.08 11.91
C ALA A 539 39.50 -10.42 13.21
N THR A 540 40.73 -9.92 13.21
CA THR A 540 41.28 -9.21 14.38
C THR A 540 40.67 -7.80 14.49
N ALA A 541 40.46 -7.11 13.37
CA ALA A 541 39.81 -5.81 13.36
C ALA A 541 38.38 -5.89 13.91
N ASP A 542 37.57 -6.83 13.42
CA ASP A 542 36.20 -7.06 13.89
C ASP A 542 36.15 -7.32 15.41
N LYS A 543 37.07 -8.16 15.91
CA LYS A 543 37.15 -8.45 17.34
C LYS A 543 37.50 -7.20 18.16
N ILE A 544 38.42 -6.37 17.68
CA ILE A 544 38.75 -5.09 18.35
C ILE A 544 37.52 -4.17 18.37
N LEU A 545 36.74 -4.12 17.30
CA LEU A 545 35.50 -3.33 17.24
C LEU A 545 34.42 -3.86 18.19
N ASP A 546 34.31 -5.19 18.33
CA ASP A 546 33.44 -5.82 19.33
C ASP A 546 33.87 -5.47 20.76
N ASP A 547 35.16 -5.58 21.06
CA ASP A 547 35.73 -5.29 22.39
C ASP A 547 35.61 -3.79 22.74
N LEU A 548 35.66 -2.90 21.74
CA LEU A 548 35.36 -1.47 21.86
C LEU A 548 33.85 -1.17 22.00
N GLY A 549 32.99 -2.19 21.90
CA GLY A 549 31.54 -2.08 22.05
C GLY A 549 30.83 -1.50 20.82
N CYS A 550 31.49 -1.41 19.67
CA CYS A 550 30.93 -0.81 18.44
C CYS A 550 29.77 -1.64 17.86
N ASN A 551 29.72 -2.94 18.15
CA ASN A 551 28.67 -3.85 17.69
C ASN A 551 27.57 -4.16 18.74
N ILE A 552 27.57 -3.48 19.89
CA ILE A 552 26.52 -3.65 20.90
C ILE A 552 25.27 -2.87 20.48
N LYS A 553 24.21 -3.57 20.06
CA LYS A 553 22.85 -3.00 20.00
C LYS A 553 22.43 -2.55 21.39
N THR A 554 22.44 -1.25 21.66
CA THR A 554 21.75 -0.71 22.83
C THR A 554 20.28 -0.57 22.50
N ASP A 555 19.44 -1.36 23.17
CA ASP A 555 18.04 -1.00 23.30
C ASP A 555 17.91 0.01 24.45
N LEU A 556 17.27 1.16 24.17
CA LEU A 556 16.85 2.06 25.23
C LEU A 556 15.90 1.30 26.16
N SER A 557 16.10 1.45 27.48
CA SER A 557 15.16 0.90 28.46
C SER A 557 13.72 1.28 28.08
N SER A 558 12.78 0.35 28.16
CA SER A 558 11.35 0.62 27.98
C SER A 558 10.81 1.75 28.87
N ARG A 559 11.56 2.10 29.92
CA ARG A 559 11.30 3.19 30.86
C ARG A 559 11.67 4.58 30.34
N VAL A 560 12.43 4.66 29.26
CA VAL A 560 12.81 5.91 28.60
C VAL A 560 11.90 6.10 27.40
N LYS A 561 11.03 7.11 27.45
CA LYS A 561 10.18 7.50 26.33
C LYS A 561 10.65 8.84 25.79
N GLY A 562 10.70 8.97 24.47
CA GLY A 562 11.05 10.22 23.79
C GLY A 562 11.97 9.99 22.61
N LYS A 563 12.40 11.08 22.00
CA LYS A 563 13.37 11.11 20.91
C LYS A 563 14.42 12.19 21.20
N SER A 564 15.69 11.88 20.99
CA SER A 564 16.69 12.91 20.77
C SER A 564 16.81 13.14 19.29
N LYS A 565 16.78 14.40 18.85
CA LYS A 565 17.01 14.75 17.46
C LYS A 565 17.78 16.05 17.36
N ILE A 566 18.67 16.11 16.38
CA ILE A 566 19.33 17.36 15.99
C ILE A 566 18.33 18.14 15.14
N VAL A 567 18.04 19.37 15.55
CA VAL A 567 17.12 20.26 14.84
C VAL A 567 17.78 21.62 14.63
N LEU A 568 17.27 22.39 13.67
CA LEU A 568 17.69 23.77 13.49
C LEU A 568 17.24 24.60 14.68
N LYS A 569 18.17 25.39 15.21
CA LYS A 569 17.88 26.41 16.20
C LYS A 569 17.14 27.55 15.51
N ILE A 570 15.93 27.82 16.00
CA ILE A 570 15.04 28.84 15.45
C ILE A 570 15.18 30.09 16.32
N LYS A 571 15.50 31.21 15.68
CA LYS A 571 15.50 32.54 16.27
C LYS A 571 14.18 33.22 15.93
N THR A 572 13.68 34.02 16.87
CA THR A 572 12.42 34.74 16.71
C THR A 572 12.63 36.23 16.97
N LEU A 573 11.94 37.07 16.21
CA LEU A 573 11.88 38.52 16.40
C LEU A 573 10.42 38.97 16.28
N PHE A 574 9.91 39.66 17.31
CA PHE A 574 8.60 40.29 17.26
C PHE A 574 8.73 41.66 16.59
N ILE A 575 7.84 41.95 15.64
CA ILE A 575 7.77 43.24 14.95
C ILE A 575 6.35 43.74 15.13
N LYS A 576 6.20 44.82 15.90
CA LYS A 576 4.90 45.46 16.14
C LYS A 576 4.42 46.10 14.84
N CYS A 577 3.26 45.69 14.36
CA CYS A 577 2.72 46.14 13.09
C CYS A 577 1.25 45.73 12.93
N ASP A 578 0.58 46.34 11.97
CA ASP A 578 -0.77 46.06 11.52
C ASP A 578 -0.83 46.02 9.98
N GLU A 579 -2.04 45.86 9.44
CA GLU A 579 -2.28 45.81 7.99
C GLU A 579 -1.81 47.06 7.23
N ASN A 580 -1.74 48.21 7.89
CA ASN A 580 -1.43 49.48 7.24
C ASN A 580 0.06 49.79 7.20
N ASN A 581 0.85 49.25 8.14
CA ASN A 581 2.28 49.56 8.26
C ASN A 581 3.22 48.35 8.08
N ILE A 582 2.70 47.14 7.88
CA ILE A 582 3.52 45.91 7.78
C ILE A 582 4.67 46.00 6.77
N ILE A 583 4.46 46.63 5.61
CA ILE A 583 5.50 46.76 4.59
C ILE A 583 6.65 47.62 5.10
N THR A 584 6.34 48.80 5.65
CA THR A 584 7.31 49.74 6.22
C THR A 584 8.07 49.10 7.39
N GLU A 585 7.36 48.36 8.25
CA GLU A 585 7.96 47.69 9.41
C GLU A 585 8.86 46.53 9.00
N ILE A 586 8.55 45.80 7.93
CA ILE A 586 9.44 44.77 7.37
C ILE A 586 10.70 45.39 6.79
N ASP A 587 10.57 46.47 6.02
CA ASP A 587 11.74 47.14 5.44
C ASP A 587 12.67 47.66 6.54
N THR A 588 12.09 48.25 7.60
CA THR A 588 12.81 48.84 8.72
C THR A 588 13.45 47.78 9.62
N ASN A 589 12.70 46.78 10.08
CA ASN A 589 13.16 45.84 11.11
C ASN A 589 13.78 44.57 10.53
N ILE A 590 13.53 44.26 9.25
CA ILE A 590 14.08 43.08 8.58
C ILE A 590 15.14 43.47 7.55
N LYS A 591 14.77 44.21 6.49
CA LYS A 591 15.70 44.44 5.37
C LYS A 591 16.91 45.30 5.77
N ASN A 592 16.68 46.31 6.60
CA ASN A 592 17.72 47.23 7.08
C ASN A 592 18.45 46.74 8.34
N ASN A 593 18.03 45.63 8.94
CA ASN A 593 18.62 45.12 10.18
C ASN A 593 19.86 44.26 9.89
N MET A 594 21.04 44.88 9.92
CA MET A 594 22.33 44.23 9.64
C MET A 594 22.70 43.08 10.61
N GLN A 595 21.98 42.91 11.73
CA GLN A 595 22.17 41.77 12.63
C GLN A 595 21.47 40.50 12.14
N LEU A 596 20.57 40.60 11.15
CA LEU A 596 19.89 39.46 10.56
C LEU A 596 20.72 38.84 9.43
N PRO A 597 20.66 37.50 9.25
CA PRO A 597 21.33 36.84 8.13
C PRO A 597 20.89 37.41 6.79
N GLU A 598 21.81 37.50 5.83
CA GLU A 598 21.54 38.05 4.50
C GLU A 598 20.35 37.37 3.80
N ALA A 599 20.25 36.05 3.89
CA ALA A 599 19.12 35.28 3.37
C ALA A 599 17.75 35.69 3.96
N VAL A 600 17.73 36.25 5.17
CA VAL A 600 16.51 36.78 5.79
C VAL A 600 16.20 38.18 5.29
N ARG A 601 17.22 39.04 5.15
CA ARG A 601 17.08 40.42 4.67
C ARG A 601 16.64 40.49 3.21
N GLN A 602 17.10 39.56 2.38
CA GLN A 602 16.78 39.48 0.96
C GLN A 602 15.50 38.68 0.66
N HIS A 603 14.84 38.12 1.69
CA HIS A 603 13.65 37.30 1.47
C HIS A 603 12.44 38.14 1.08
N ASN A 604 11.78 37.77 -0.02
CA ASN A 604 10.55 38.41 -0.49
C ASN A 604 9.33 37.84 0.24
N PHE A 605 8.98 38.45 1.38
CA PHE A 605 7.80 38.04 2.15
C PHE A 605 6.50 38.40 1.42
N ASN A 606 5.58 37.44 1.30
CA ASN A 606 4.20 37.72 0.91
C ASN A 606 3.39 38.14 2.14
N VAL A 607 3.02 39.42 2.21
CA VAL A 607 2.29 40.02 3.34
C VAL A 607 0.82 40.26 3.05
N SER A 608 0.40 40.11 1.78
CA SER A 608 -0.93 40.53 1.31
C SER A 608 -2.09 39.89 2.05
N SER A 609 -1.88 38.72 2.65
CA SER A 609 -2.92 37.97 3.35
C SER A 609 -2.63 37.72 4.83
N LEU A 610 -1.65 38.41 5.43
CA LEU A 610 -1.26 38.14 6.81
C LEU A 610 -2.36 38.53 7.80
N PHE A 611 -3.06 39.64 7.55
CA PHE A 611 -4.03 40.22 8.47
C PHE A 611 -5.50 39.98 8.08
N ASP A 612 -5.79 39.14 7.09
CA ASP A 612 -7.15 39.01 6.53
C ASP A 612 -8.19 38.34 7.47
N HIS A 613 -7.75 37.76 8.60
CA HIS A 613 -8.58 36.85 9.39
C HIS A 613 -8.71 37.28 10.84
N TYR A 614 -9.90 37.77 11.20
CA TYR A 614 -10.26 38.18 12.56
C TYR A 614 -11.29 37.24 13.17
N ILE A 615 -11.17 37.02 14.48
CA ILE A 615 -12.20 36.36 15.31
C ILE A 615 -12.64 37.29 16.43
N VAL A 616 -13.90 37.19 16.84
CA VAL A 616 -14.44 37.89 18.02
C VAL A 616 -14.17 37.00 19.23
N CYS A 617 -13.47 37.53 20.22
CA CYS A 617 -13.15 36.83 21.46
C CYS A 617 -14.31 36.93 22.47
N GLU A 618 -14.26 36.16 23.55
CA GLU A 618 -15.29 36.15 24.60
C GLU A 618 -15.45 37.51 25.29
N ASP A 619 -14.39 38.32 25.31
CA ASP A 619 -14.39 39.71 25.80
C ASP A 619 -14.98 40.72 24.80
N GLY A 620 -15.50 40.26 23.67
CA GLY A 620 -16.05 41.09 22.59
C GLY A 620 -15.01 41.76 21.69
N GLN A 621 -13.71 41.61 21.98
CA GLN A 621 -12.66 42.22 21.16
C GLN A 621 -12.42 41.41 19.88
N ARG A 622 -12.24 42.12 18.76
CA ARG A 622 -11.80 41.53 17.49
C ARG A 622 -10.29 41.36 17.50
N ARG A 623 -9.81 40.13 17.35
CA ARG A 623 -8.37 39.81 17.28
C ARG A 623 -8.03 39.09 15.99
N CYS A 624 -6.89 39.45 15.40
CA CYS A 624 -6.38 38.83 14.19
C CYS A 624 -5.77 37.46 14.52
N THR A 625 -5.91 36.50 13.62
CA THR A 625 -5.41 35.13 13.80
C THR A 625 -4.18 34.86 12.96
N GLY A 626 -3.19 34.19 13.56
CA GLY A 626 -2.06 33.63 12.82
C GLY A 626 -2.41 32.26 12.23
N THR A 627 -1.70 31.85 11.17
CA THR A 627 -1.86 30.51 10.57
C THR A 627 -0.56 29.72 10.68
N ILE A 628 -0.61 28.53 11.31
CA ILE A 628 0.47 27.54 11.26
C ILE A 628 -0.13 26.18 10.88
N ARG A 629 0.38 25.55 9.81
CA ARG A 629 -0.10 24.23 9.31
C ARG A 629 -1.62 24.14 9.10
N ALA A 630 -2.21 25.19 8.53
CA ALA A 630 -3.66 25.34 8.36
C ALA A 630 -4.48 25.42 9.67
N ASN A 631 -3.83 25.43 10.84
CA ASN A 631 -4.47 25.78 12.10
C ASN A 631 -4.46 27.30 12.26
N ARG A 632 -5.64 27.89 12.43
CA ARG A 632 -5.84 29.33 12.61
C ARG A 632 -6.28 29.59 14.04
N LYS A 633 -5.48 30.36 14.78
CA LYS A 633 -5.83 30.79 16.14
C LYS A 633 -5.09 32.07 16.50
N ILE A 634 -5.45 32.64 17.64
CA ILE A 634 -4.69 33.73 18.26
C ILE A 634 -3.42 33.12 18.85
N TYR A 635 -2.28 33.60 18.40
CA TYR A 635 -0.97 33.19 18.89
C TYR A 635 -0.36 34.30 19.74
N THR A 636 0.25 33.93 20.86
CA THR A 636 1.16 34.82 21.59
C THR A 636 2.58 34.71 21.04
N TYR A 637 3.41 35.71 21.27
CA TYR A 637 4.83 35.65 20.89
C TYR A 637 5.57 34.52 21.62
N GLU A 638 5.16 34.19 22.85
CA GLU A 638 5.71 33.07 23.62
C GLU A 638 5.33 31.70 23.01
N ASP A 639 4.15 31.59 22.41
CA ASP A 639 3.80 30.41 21.60
C ASP A 639 4.76 30.29 20.42
N MET A 640 5.01 31.40 19.70
CA MET A 640 5.88 31.41 18.52
C MET A 640 7.33 31.01 18.83
N LYS A 641 7.86 31.34 20.01
CA LYS A 641 9.18 30.88 20.46
C LYS A 641 9.28 29.36 20.62
N LYS A 642 8.19 28.71 21.00
CA LYS A 642 8.13 27.25 21.19
C LYS A 642 7.86 26.51 19.88
N GLU A 643 7.20 27.16 18.93
CA GLU A 643 6.74 26.55 17.69
C GLU A 643 7.84 26.40 16.63
N ARG A 644 8.24 25.14 16.39
CA ARG A 644 9.28 24.80 15.40
C ARG A 644 8.74 24.49 14.00
N TRP A 645 7.42 24.58 13.81
CA TRP A 645 6.79 24.18 12.56
C TRP A 645 7.15 25.09 11.40
N GLY A 646 7.37 24.47 10.23
CA GLY A 646 7.73 25.16 9.00
C GLY A 646 9.24 25.19 8.73
N PHE A 647 10.07 24.64 9.61
CA PHE A 647 11.50 24.50 9.36
C PHE A 647 11.85 23.01 9.20
N SER A 648 12.64 22.69 8.17
CA SER A 648 13.27 21.38 8.00
C SER A 648 14.76 21.60 7.71
N LEU A 649 15.60 20.55 7.79
CA LEU A 649 17.02 20.71 7.45
C LEU A 649 17.24 21.20 6.00
N PHE A 650 16.23 21.08 5.13
CA PHE A 650 16.26 21.55 3.75
C PHE A 650 15.42 22.80 3.49
N ASP A 651 14.59 23.22 4.45
CA ASP A 651 13.69 24.37 4.32
C ASP A 651 13.99 25.34 5.47
N THR A 652 14.90 26.25 5.19
CA THR A 652 15.46 27.24 6.11
C THR A 652 14.90 28.64 5.88
N GLY A 653 13.92 28.79 4.97
CA GLY A 653 13.35 30.08 4.61
C GLY A 653 12.69 30.76 5.82
N PRO A 654 12.93 32.07 6.03
CA PRO A 654 12.29 32.80 7.12
C PRO A 654 10.77 32.88 6.91
N ARG A 655 10.02 32.95 8.01
CA ARG A 655 8.55 32.98 7.99
C ARG A 655 8.02 34.08 8.88
N LEU A 656 6.93 34.71 8.44
CA LEU A 656 6.13 35.63 9.25
C LEU A 656 4.87 34.93 9.73
N THR A 657 4.45 35.22 10.96
CA THR A 657 3.19 34.72 11.51
C THR A 657 2.60 35.79 12.42
N VAL A 658 1.33 36.16 12.22
CA VAL A 658 0.64 37.12 13.08
C VAL A 658 0.54 36.57 14.50
N CYS A 659 0.94 37.39 15.47
CA CYS A 659 0.87 37.05 16.89
C CYS A 659 0.73 38.32 17.75
N TYR A 660 0.54 38.13 19.05
CA TYR A 660 0.45 39.20 20.04
C TYR A 660 1.59 39.13 21.05
N TYR A 661 2.20 40.27 21.37
CA TYR A 661 3.11 40.39 22.52
C TYR A 661 2.48 41.29 23.57
N GLY A 662 1.90 40.67 24.61
CA GLY A 662 0.95 41.37 25.47
C GLY A 662 -0.29 41.76 24.67
N ASN A 663 -0.62 43.06 24.66
CA ASN A 663 -1.75 43.61 23.90
C ASN A 663 -1.36 44.13 22.51
N ASP A 664 -0.06 44.11 22.17
CA ASP A 664 0.42 44.64 20.91
C ASP A 664 0.28 43.60 19.78
N LEU A 665 -0.43 43.98 18.72
CA LEU A 665 -0.52 43.23 17.48
C LEU A 665 0.80 43.37 16.69
N GLY A 666 1.24 42.27 16.08
CA GLY A 666 2.37 42.29 15.18
C GLY A 666 2.59 40.96 14.48
N VAL A 667 3.79 40.80 13.93
CA VAL A 667 4.24 39.54 13.34
C VAL A 667 5.47 39.02 14.07
N CYS A 668 5.54 37.70 14.24
CA CYS A 668 6.76 37.02 14.61
C CYS A 668 7.50 36.62 13.34
N LEU A 669 8.68 37.22 13.12
CA LEU A 669 9.69 36.70 12.22
C LEU A 669 10.36 35.48 12.88
N ARG A 670 10.26 34.33 12.24
CA ARG A 670 10.97 33.10 12.62
C ARG A 670 12.01 32.79 11.55
N TYR A 671 13.24 32.51 11.95
CA TYR A 671 14.33 32.23 11.02
C TYR A 671 15.39 31.34 11.68
N THR A 672 16.33 30.84 10.89
CA THR A 672 17.49 30.10 11.39
C THR A 672 18.77 30.72 10.81
N ASN A 673 19.88 30.59 11.54
CA ASN A 673 21.22 30.91 11.04
C ASN A 673 22.03 29.66 10.70
N GLY A 674 21.37 28.50 10.59
CA GLY A 674 22.02 27.22 10.32
C GLY A 674 22.58 26.52 11.56
N GLU A 675 22.59 27.19 12.73
CA GLU A 675 22.92 26.54 14.00
C GLU A 675 21.99 25.36 14.25
N ARG A 676 22.58 24.27 14.73
CA ARG A 676 21.85 23.06 15.13
C ARG A 676 21.90 22.92 16.63
N GLU A 677 20.82 22.46 17.21
CA GLU A 677 20.75 22.12 18.63
C GLU A 677 20.15 20.73 18.79
N GLU A 678 20.63 20.02 19.81
CA GLU A 678 20.04 18.75 20.21
C GLU A 678 18.79 19.03 21.03
N VAL A 679 17.64 18.56 20.55
CA VAL A 679 16.40 18.59 21.30
C VAL A 679 16.08 17.18 21.74
N THR A 680 16.13 16.99 23.05
CA THR A 680 15.72 15.74 23.68
C THR A 680 14.33 15.89 24.27
N THR A 681 13.46 14.96 23.91
CA THR A 681 12.17 14.73 24.57
C THR A 681 12.21 13.50 25.47
N LEU A 682 13.42 12.97 25.70
CA LEU A 682 13.65 11.83 26.57
C LEU A 682 13.17 12.18 27.98
N SER A 683 12.23 11.37 28.46
CA SER A 683 11.72 11.37 29.81
C SER A 683 11.81 9.96 30.35
N SER A 684 12.15 9.83 31.63
CA SER A 684 12.11 8.57 32.35
C SER A 684 11.04 8.65 33.43
N TYR A 685 10.30 7.56 33.63
CA TYR A 685 9.37 7.44 34.77
C TYR A 685 10.01 6.59 35.87
N LYS A 686 9.83 7.03 37.13
CA LYS A 686 10.37 6.33 38.31
C LYS A 686 9.78 4.92 38.42
N SER A 687 10.65 3.94 38.67
CA SER A 687 10.26 2.58 39.05
C SER A 687 9.53 2.60 40.40
N MET A 688 8.36 1.95 40.49
CA MET A 688 7.62 1.78 41.75
C MET A 688 8.24 0.72 42.69
N TYR A 689 9.30 0.04 42.28
CA TYR A 689 10.01 -0.89 43.15
C TYR A 689 11.17 -0.17 43.85
N GLN A 690 11.16 -0.17 45.20
CA GLN A 690 12.35 0.13 45.99
C GLN A 690 13.45 -0.89 45.64
N PRO A 691 14.73 -0.48 45.57
CA PRO A 691 15.83 -1.42 45.38
C PRO A 691 15.82 -2.44 46.53
N LEU A 692 15.90 -3.73 46.20
CA LEU A 692 16.15 -4.80 47.16
C LEU A 692 17.59 -4.75 47.67
#